data_AF-A0A6F8ZXN9-F1
#
_entry.id   AF-A0A6F8ZXN9-F1
#
_cell.length_a   1.000
_cell.length_b   1.000
_cell.length_c   1.000
_cell.angle_alpha   90.00
_cell.angle_beta   90.00
_cell.angle_gamma   90.00
#
_symmetry.space_group_name_H-M   'P 1'
#
loop_
_entity.id
_entity.type
_entity.pdbx_description
1 polymer ?
#
loop_
_entity_poly.entity_id
_entity_poly.type
_entity_poly.pdbx_seq_one_letter_code
_entity_poly.pdbx_strand_id
1 'polypeptide(L)'
;SLVRSKLFPELESRTPEEPPLEIKDPLPEKLRNSVKEIFHSDLVMCPLIAVITFAISASTVFIALQPALSYILYMVAGVVGFLTHYLLPQLRKQLPWFCLAHPVLRSREYSQFEVRDAAQLMWFEKLYAWLQCVEKYVIYPAVVLNSLTTEAQRVSLKPKELDIYGRALFISLAGMKLLRSSFCAPSLQYVTLSFTALFFLFDYPHFSETFLIDYFFMSILFSKLWDLLYKLRFVLTYIAPWQITWGSAFHAFAQPFAVPHSAMLFVQAVFSALFSTPLNPVLGSAVFVTSYTRPVNTKRVDHSNTRLATQLDRNPGADDNNLNSIFYEHLTRSLQHSLCGDLLLGRWGNYTTGDCFILASDYLNALVHIIEIGNGLVTFQLRGLEFRGTYCQQREVEAITEGVEEDEGCCCCEPGHLPHMLSFNAAFGQRWLAWEVAATKYVLEGYSISDNNAASMLQVFDLRKILITYYVKSIIFYVSRSPKLEEWLSNETVQEALRPCLGPAYVDSDPTFNLNIDEDYDHRASGVTPTAFCMVYLDWIQYCNSRRQTPVEDSERDSPLVTLCFGLCILGRRALGTASHSMSASLEPFLYGLHALFKGDFRITSPRDEWVFADMDLLNRVVAPGVRMSLKLHQDHFTSPDEYEDPVVLYDAITANEEKMLISHEGDPVWRSAILANMPSLLALRHVMDDGSDEYKIIMLNKRFLSFRVIKVNRECVRGLWAGQQQELVFLRNRNPERGSIQNAKQALRNMINSSCDQPIGYPIYVSPLTTSYAGGHTQLRSVWGGPVSPHNIYTWLISSWDRLQKGCGAGCNSGGNIEDSDCGGGSTSISNNPATHTTQSTPASSLPLPQPHFTSIHPPMGTDNPVGPTPTWPHHPQPLPLALLSQSEGRMDAGLVTSLHRTSSIQGLLGQHLSSSQLSFSSSVAMPPLPGPERFCPGFLDGGHRGSGRTGLGHGMGQGSGLPYEGLYGKWSLSGRKGFNGPAAAESDTLPEPSPTQDPLGVTQSTETTPLTAGDPLSPAPREETTELPLLEHLD
;
A
#
# COMPACT_ATOMS: atom_id res chain seq x y z
N SER A 1 23.92 -2.08 25.54
CA SER A 1 22.52 -2.48 25.33
C SER A 1 22.34 -3.99 25.52
N LEU A 2 22.51 -4.82 24.48
CA LEU A 2 22.02 -6.22 24.36
C LEU A 2 22.37 -7.25 25.48
N VAL A 3 23.35 -6.95 26.35
CA VAL A 3 23.69 -7.78 27.53
C VAL A 3 22.79 -7.45 28.73
N ARG A 4 22.37 -6.19 28.90
CA ARG A 4 21.60 -5.72 30.07
C ARG A 4 20.19 -6.32 30.09
N SER A 5 19.48 -6.26 28.97
CA SER A 5 18.13 -6.83 28.79
C SER A 5 18.09 -8.36 28.71
N LYS A 6 19.23 -9.05 28.87
CA LYS A 6 19.31 -10.52 28.85
C LYS A 6 19.71 -11.17 30.17
N LEU A 7 20.11 -10.38 31.16
CA LEU A 7 20.58 -10.85 32.47
C LEU A 7 19.72 -10.35 33.65
N PHE A 8 18.96 -9.26 33.46
CA PHE A 8 18.18 -8.63 34.53
C PHE A 8 16.74 -8.28 34.10
N PRO A 9 15.92 -9.26 33.66
CA PRO A 9 14.53 -9.00 33.28
C PRO A 9 13.65 -8.50 34.45
N GLU A 10 14.03 -8.83 35.68
CA GLU A 10 13.32 -8.42 36.91
C GLU A 10 13.55 -6.94 37.29
N LEU A 11 14.45 -6.23 36.59
CA LEU A 11 14.69 -4.79 36.81
C LEU A 11 13.85 -3.88 35.91
N GLU A 12 13.05 -4.43 34.99
CA GLU A 12 12.14 -3.66 34.11
C GLU A 12 10.75 -3.47 34.74
N SER A 13 10.40 -4.18 35.82
CA SER A 13 9.12 -3.97 36.52
C SER A 13 9.19 -2.86 37.58
N ARG A 14 8.23 -1.92 37.53
CA ARG A 14 8.00 -0.79 38.45
C ARG A 14 8.82 0.49 38.23
N THR A 15 8.52 1.18 37.14
CA THR A 15 8.37 2.65 37.15
C THR A 15 6.88 2.99 37.02
N PRO A 16 6.31 3.92 37.82
CA PRO A 16 4.87 4.18 37.83
C PRO A 16 4.36 5.03 36.63
N GLU A 17 5.20 5.26 35.63
CA GLU A 17 4.92 6.06 34.42
C GLU A 17 4.82 5.19 33.15
N GLU A 18 4.30 3.96 33.28
CA GLU A 18 3.93 3.15 32.10
C GLU A 18 2.64 3.71 31.47
N PRO A 19 2.66 4.19 30.20
CA PRO A 19 1.44 4.45 29.46
C PRO A 19 0.69 3.12 29.21
N PRO A 20 -0.65 3.13 29.08
CA PRO A 20 -1.43 1.91 29.03
C PRO A 20 -1.08 1.05 27.81
N LEU A 21 -0.77 -0.23 28.06
CA LEU A 21 -0.55 -1.28 27.06
C LEU A 21 0.49 -0.90 25.97
N GLU A 22 1.78 -1.09 26.24
CA GLU A 22 2.78 -1.09 25.17
C GLU A 22 2.52 -2.28 24.22
N ILE A 23 1.78 -2.02 23.13
CA ILE A 23 1.35 -3.06 22.18
C ILE A 23 2.56 -3.49 21.33
N LYS A 24 3.34 -4.42 21.88
CA LYS A 24 4.65 -4.83 21.37
C LYS A 24 4.57 -5.39 19.94
N ASP A 25 5.36 -4.79 19.05
CA ASP A 25 5.46 -5.20 17.65
C ASP A 25 5.96 -6.66 17.51
N PRO A 26 5.17 -7.59 16.93
CA PRO A 26 5.56 -8.99 16.80
C PRO A 26 6.48 -9.25 15.58
N LEU A 27 6.64 -8.28 14.67
CA LEU A 27 7.36 -8.46 13.41
C LEU A 27 8.88 -8.74 13.59
N PRO A 28 9.64 -8.04 14.47
CA PRO A 28 11.07 -8.30 14.64
C PRO A 28 11.38 -9.72 15.14
N GLU A 29 10.53 -10.27 16.01
CA GLU A 29 10.69 -11.64 16.53
C GLU A 29 10.37 -12.68 15.45
N LYS A 30 9.30 -12.48 14.66
CA LYS A 30 8.99 -13.33 13.49
C LYS A 30 10.15 -13.35 12.49
N LEU A 31 10.71 -12.18 12.13
CA LEU A 31 11.83 -12.08 11.19
C LEU A 31 13.08 -12.79 11.69
N ARG A 32 13.43 -12.60 12.98
CA ARG A 32 14.55 -13.31 13.62
C ARG A 32 14.37 -14.82 13.58
N ASN A 33 13.14 -15.31 13.76
CA ASN A 33 12.82 -16.73 13.70
C ASN A 33 12.93 -17.28 12.26
N SER A 34 12.41 -16.57 11.25
CA SER A 34 12.57 -16.96 9.84
C SER A 34 14.03 -17.06 9.41
N VAL A 35 14.87 -16.08 9.79
CA VAL A 35 16.31 -16.11 9.48
C VAL A 35 17.02 -17.27 10.19
N LYS A 36 16.63 -17.58 11.43
CA LYS A 36 17.14 -18.75 12.18
C LYS A 36 16.70 -20.08 11.54
N GLU A 37 15.46 -20.20 11.09
CA GLU A 37 14.96 -21.38 10.36
C GLU A 37 15.76 -21.61 9.05
N ILE A 38 16.05 -20.54 8.30
CA ILE A 38 16.84 -20.61 7.05
C ILE A 38 18.27 -21.08 7.33
N PHE A 39 19.02 -20.41 8.22
CA PHE A 39 20.40 -20.81 8.53
C PHE A 39 20.51 -22.25 9.05
N HIS A 40 19.52 -22.70 9.82
CA HIS A 40 19.46 -24.08 10.31
C HIS A 40 19.17 -25.09 9.18
N SER A 41 18.33 -24.71 8.21
CA SER A 41 18.08 -25.53 7.01
C SER A 41 19.31 -25.60 6.11
N ASP A 42 19.99 -24.47 5.86
CA ASP A 42 21.19 -24.42 5.03
C ASP A 42 22.35 -25.22 5.63
N LEU A 43 22.53 -25.18 6.95
CA LEU A 43 23.54 -25.98 7.67
C LEU A 43 23.38 -27.50 7.45
N VAL A 44 22.16 -27.97 7.18
CA VAL A 44 21.84 -29.38 6.88
C VAL A 44 21.86 -29.65 5.37
N MET A 45 21.32 -28.73 4.57
CA MET A 45 21.20 -28.90 3.12
C MET A 45 22.54 -28.76 2.40
N CYS A 46 23.44 -27.87 2.82
CA CYS A 46 24.77 -27.74 2.22
C CYS A 46 25.61 -29.03 2.25
N PRO A 47 25.82 -29.72 3.39
CA PRO A 47 26.55 -30.99 3.40
C PRO A 47 25.78 -32.11 2.68
N LEU A 48 24.46 -32.15 2.75
CA LEU A 48 23.64 -33.14 2.03
C LEU A 48 23.79 -32.98 0.50
N ILE A 49 23.67 -31.76 -0.01
CA ILE A 49 23.87 -31.44 -1.43
C ILE A 49 25.31 -31.73 -1.83
N ALA A 50 26.32 -31.39 -1.00
CA ALA A 50 27.72 -31.72 -1.30
C ALA A 50 27.96 -33.24 -1.41
N VAL A 51 27.40 -34.05 -0.51
CA VAL A 51 27.48 -35.52 -0.58
C VAL A 51 26.76 -36.07 -1.80
N ILE A 52 25.57 -35.56 -2.14
CA ILE A 52 24.82 -35.97 -3.33
C ILE A 52 25.58 -35.60 -4.60
N THR A 53 26.05 -34.36 -4.73
CA THR A 53 26.84 -33.89 -5.88
C THR A 53 28.12 -34.70 -6.04
N PHE A 54 28.84 -34.99 -4.95
CA PHE A 54 30.02 -35.84 -4.97
C PHE A 54 29.69 -37.28 -5.39
N ALA A 55 28.62 -37.88 -4.85
CA ALA A 55 28.20 -39.24 -5.20
C ALA A 55 27.82 -39.36 -6.68
N ILE A 56 27.12 -38.36 -7.24
CA ILE A 56 26.75 -38.35 -8.66
C ILE A 56 27.99 -38.09 -9.54
N SER A 57 28.90 -37.19 -9.17
CA SER A 57 30.13 -36.94 -9.95
C SER A 57 31.16 -38.07 -9.85
N ALA A 58 31.19 -38.82 -8.75
CA ALA A 58 31.98 -40.04 -8.61
C ALA A 58 31.34 -41.23 -9.35
N SER A 59 30.01 -41.21 -9.55
CA SER A 59 29.34 -42.16 -10.42
C SER A 59 29.70 -41.89 -11.89
N THR A 60 29.95 -42.94 -12.66
CA THR A 60 30.26 -42.82 -14.10
C THR A 60 29.06 -42.44 -14.96
N VAL A 61 27.89 -42.13 -14.37
CA VAL A 61 26.63 -41.85 -15.09
C VAL A 61 26.77 -40.69 -16.08
N PHE A 62 27.39 -39.58 -15.68
CA PHE A 62 27.63 -38.43 -16.57
C PHE A 62 28.65 -38.69 -17.68
N ILE A 63 29.35 -39.83 -17.68
CA ILE A 63 30.34 -40.20 -18.69
C ILE A 63 29.78 -41.31 -19.60
N ALA A 64 29.19 -42.35 -19.00
CA ALA A 64 28.71 -43.54 -19.68
C ALA A 64 27.44 -43.33 -20.52
N LEU A 65 26.63 -42.31 -20.22
CA LEU A 65 25.38 -42.01 -20.95
C LEU A 65 25.54 -40.84 -21.95
N GLN A 66 26.77 -40.39 -22.24
CA GLN A 66 27.00 -39.37 -23.27
C GLN A 66 26.91 -39.96 -24.69
N PRO A 67 26.44 -39.19 -25.69
CA PRO A 67 25.93 -37.81 -25.60
C PRO A 67 24.43 -37.72 -25.22
N ALA A 68 23.72 -38.85 -25.15
CA ALA A 68 22.27 -38.89 -25.03
C ALA A 68 21.74 -38.16 -23.78
N LEU A 69 22.40 -38.32 -22.63
CA LEU A 69 22.02 -37.66 -21.38
C LEU A 69 21.99 -36.14 -21.50
N SER A 70 22.96 -35.54 -22.20
CA SER A 70 23.02 -34.09 -22.40
C SER A 70 21.80 -33.58 -23.17
N TYR A 71 21.46 -34.22 -24.30
CA TYR A 71 20.27 -33.86 -25.08
C TYR A 71 18.97 -34.02 -24.28
N ILE A 72 18.84 -35.10 -23.51
CA ILE A 72 17.66 -35.34 -22.65
C ILE A 72 17.54 -34.23 -21.61
N LEU A 73 18.63 -33.86 -20.93
CA LEU A 73 18.62 -32.79 -19.93
C LEU A 73 18.24 -31.42 -20.53
N TYR A 74 18.75 -31.08 -21.72
CA TYR A 74 18.41 -29.82 -22.39
C TYR A 74 16.94 -29.78 -22.84
N MET A 75 16.42 -30.90 -23.36
CA MET A 75 15.00 -31.00 -23.75
C MET A 75 14.06 -30.93 -22.54
N VAL A 76 14.40 -31.62 -21.44
CA VAL A 76 13.62 -31.55 -20.18
C VAL A 76 13.63 -30.13 -19.61
N ALA A 77 14.78 -29.45 -19.59
CA ALA A 77 14.88 -28.06 -19.15
C ALA A 77 14.08 -27.09 -20.04
N GLY A 78 14.16 -27.26 -21.37
CA GLY A 78 13.39 -26.45 -22.33
C GLY A 78 11.88 -26.63 -22.16
N VAL A 79 11.39 -27.87 -22.05
CA VAL A 79 9.96 -28.17 -21.89
C VAL A 79 9.42 -27.72 -20.53
N VAL A 80 10.10 -28.05 -19.43
CA VAL A 80 9.66 -27.64 -18.08
C VAL A 80 9.72 -26.11 -17.94
N GLY A 81 10.78 -25.47 -18.46
CA GLY A 81 10.90 -24.01 -18.46
C GLY A 81 9.83 -23.31 -19.32
N PHE A 82 9.48 -23.86 -20.48
CA PHE A 82 8.38 -23.36 -21.31
C PHE A 82 7.02 -23.48 -20.60
N LEU A 83 6.72 -24.65 -20.01
CA LEU A 83 5.48 -24.85 -19.25
C LEU A 83 5.38 -23.89 -18.06
N THR A 84 6.49 -23.73 -17.32
CA THR A 84 6.55 -22.95 -16.08
C THR A 84 6.58 -21.44 -16.32
N HIS A 85 7.40 -20.94 -17.26
CA HIS A 85 7.65 -19.50 -17.43
C HIS A 85 7.00 -18.88 -18.66
N TYR A 86 6.45 -19.67 -19.59
CA TYR A 86 5.66 -19.16 -20.72
C TYR A 86 4.19 -19.53 -20.59
N LEU A 87 3.85 -20.82 -20.57
CA LEU A 87 2.45 -21.26 -20.69
C LEU A 87 1.61 -20.92 -19.46
N LEU A 88 2.01 -21.38 -18.26
CA LEU A 88 1.24 -21.13 -17.03
C LEU A 88 1.03 -19.63 -16.73
N PRO A 89 2.04 -18.73 -16.86
CA PRO A 89 1.85 -17.29 -16.68
C PRO A 89 0.92 -16.67 -17.73
N GLN A 90 1.01 -17.05 -19.01
CA GLN A 90 0.11 -16.51 -20.05
C GLN A 90 -1.35 -16.92 -19.82
N LEU A 91 -1.61 -18.14 -19.36
CA LEU A 91 -2.96 -18.60 -19.01
C LEU A 91 -3.55 -17.91 -17.76
N ARG A 92 -2.69 -17.38 -16.87
CA ARG A 92 -3.06 -16.67 -15.63
C ARG A 92 -3.26 -15.16 -15.83
N LYS A 93 -2.57 -14.54 -16.80
CA LYS A 93 -2.71 -13.10 -17.11
C LYS A 93 -4.16 -12.70 -17.37
N GLN A 94 -4.52 -11.45 -17.07
CA GLN A 94 -5.85 -10.91 -17.35
C GLN A 94 -6.23 -11.04 -18.83
N LEU A 95 -5.30 -10.70 -19.72
CA LEU A 95 -5.49 -10.71 -21.18
C LEU A 95 -4.50 -11.69 -21.85
N PRO A 96 -4.76 -13.02 -21.83
CA PRO A 96 -3.88 -14.02 -22.43
C PRO A 96 -3.54 -13.69 -23.89
N TRP A 97 -2.23 -13.60 -24.18
CA TRP A 97 -1.65 -13.21 -25.48
C TRP A 97 -2.16 -11.88 -26.07
N PHE A 98 -2.86 -11.04 -25.29
CA PHE A 98 -3.64 -9.90 -25.78
C PHE A 98 -4.60 -10.29 -26.92
N CYS A 99 -5.30 -11.41 -26.74
CA CYS A 99 -6.32 -11.93 -27.66
C CYS A 99 -7.59 -12.42 -26.94
N LEU A 100 -7.47 -13.00 -25.74
CA LEU A 100 -8.61 -13.34 -24.88
C LEU A 100 -8.93 -12.18 -23.94
N ALA A 101 -10.22 -11.92 -23.69
CA ALA A 101 -10.71 -10.84 -22.84
C ALA A 101 -10.53 -11.14 -21.34
N HIS A 102 -10.50 -12.42 -20.95
CA HIS A 102 -10.43 -12.83 -19.54
C HIS A 102 -9.35 -13.90 -19.31
N PRO A 103 -8.84 -14.07 -18.07
CA PRO A 103 -7.94 -15.17 -17.73
C PRO A 103 -8.59 -16.54 -17.90
N VAL A 104 -7.78 -17.51 -18.33
CA VAL A 104 -8.16 -18.93 -18.44
C VAL A 104 -8.04 -19.62 -17.09
N LEU A 105 -6.91 -19.41 -16.39
CA LEU A 105 -6.68 -19.88 -15.03
C LEU A 105 -7.12 -18.79 -14.03
N ARG A 106 -8.44 -18.75 -13.78
CA ARG A 106 -9.06 -17.80 -12.85
C ARG A 106 -8.75 -18.17 -11.39
N SER A 107 -8.50 -17.16 -10.55
CA SER A 107 -8.51 -17.32 -9.10
C SER A 107 -9.95 -17.42 -8.58
N ARG A 108 -10.15 -17.91 -7.35
CA ARG A 108 -11.49 -18.04 -6.75
C ARG A 108 -12.14 -16.68 -6.49
N GLU A 109 -11.30 -15.69 -6.20
CA GLU A 109 -11.63 -14.32 -5.82
C GLU A 109 -12.02 -13.48 -7.04
N TYR A 110 -11.73 -13.94 -8.27
CA TYR A 110 -11.92 -13.19 -9.51
C TYR A 110 -13.35 -12.61 -9.65
N SER A 111 -14.38 -13.39 -9.31
CA SER A 111 -15.79 -12.99 -9.37
C SER A 111 -16.38 -12.43 -8.07
N GLN A 112 -15.60 -12.31 -6.99
CA GLN A 112 -16.08 -11.75 -5.72
C GLN A 112 -15.96 -10.22 -5.76
N PHE A 113 -17.02 -9.48 -5.41
CA PHE A 113 -16.96 -8.01 -5.33
C PHE A 113 -16.05 -7.57 -4.17
N GLU A 114 -16.42 -7.97 -2.95
CA GLU A 114 -15.57 -7.90 -1.76
C GLU A 114 -14.88 -9.24 -1.49
N VAL A 115 -13.67 -9.17 -0.91
CA VAL A 115 -12.94 -10.34 -0.42
C VAL A 115 -13.02 -10.39 1.11
N ARG A 116 -13.45 -11.52 1.67
CA ARG A 116 -13.64 -11.71 3.12
C ARG A 116 -12.57 -12.55 3.80
N ASP A 117 -11.83 -13.34 3.03
CA ASP A 117 -10.82 -14.30 3.50
C ASP A 117 -9.49 -14.11 2.75
N ALA A 118 -8.39 -14.64 3.29
CA ALA A 118 -7.12 -14.71 2.56
C ALA A 118 -7.25 -15.58 1.28
N ALA A 119 -6.62 -15.13 0.19
CA ALA A 119 -6.71 -15.77 -1.14
C ALA A 119 -6.41 -17.28 -1.10
N GLN A 120 -7.26 -18.09 -1.74
CA GLN A 120 -7.19 -19.54 -1.66
C GLN A 120 -6.14 -20.14 -2.60
N LEU A 121 -5.41 -21.15 -2.11
CA LEU A 121 -4.31 -21.78 -2.82
C LEU A 121 -4.81 -22.72 -3.92
N MET A 122 -4.78 -22.26 -5.17
CA MET A 122 -5.33 -22.97 -6.33
C MET A 122 -4.42 -24.12 -6.81
N TRP A 123 -4.99 -25.11 -7.51
CA TRP A 123 -4.23 -26.28 -7.99
C TRP A 123 -3.09 -25.91 -8.95
N PHE A 124 -3.28 -24.90 -9.79
CA PHE A 124 -2.25 -24.43 -10.72
C PHE A 124 -1.11 -23.66 -10.03
N GLU A 125 -1.36 -23.06 -8.85
CA GLU A 125 -0.31 -22.44 -8.02
C GLU A 125 0.57 -23.52 -7.39
N LYS A 126 -0.04 -24.60 -6.91
CA LYS A 126 0.69 -25.79 -6.41
C LYS A 126 1.55 -26.41 -7.51
N LEU A 127 1.01 -26.55 -8.72
CA LEU A 127 1.75 -27.04 -9.89
C LEU A 127 2.91 -26.11 -10.25
N TYR A 128 2.68 -24.80 -10.34
CA TYR A 128 3.72 -23.81 -10.64
C TYR A 128 4.86 -23.83 -9.62
N ALA A 129 4.52 -23.85 -8.32
CA ALA A 129 5.52 -23.92 -7.24
C ALA A 129 6.27 -25.26 -7.24
N TRP A 130 5.62 -26.38 -7.55
CA TRP A 130 6.29 -27.68 -7.66
C TRP A 130 7.23 -27.74 -8.86
N LEU A 131 6.80 -27.25 -10.03
CA LEU A 131 7.65 -27.16 -11.22
C LEU A 131 8.86 -26.25 -10.99
N GLN A 132 8.69 -25.08 -10.36
CA GLN A 132 9.82 -24.23 -9.94
C GLN A 132 10.79 -24.97 -8.99
N CYS A 133 10.28 -25.79 -8.08
CA CYS A 133 11.11 -26.56 -7.15
C CYS A 133 11.97 -27.59 -7.90
N VAL A 134 11.35 -28.40 -8.78
CA VAL A 134 12.05 -29.39 -9.60
C VAL A 134 13.05 -28.72 -10.56
N GLU A 135 12.66 -27.61 -11.18
CA GLU A 135 13.52 -26.83 -12.07
C GLU A 135 14.79 -26.31 -11.36
N LYS A 136 14.61 -25.64 -10.20
CA LYS A 136 15.70 -25.00 -9.45
C LYS A 136 16.62 -25.99 -8.73
N TYR A 137 16.07 -27.04 -8.11
CA TYR A 137 16.83 -27.95 -7.25
C TYR A 137 17.26 -29.26 -7.93
N VAL A 138 16.68 -29.62 -9.09
CA VAL A 138 17.04 -30.85 -9.81
C VAL A 138 17.53 -30.57 -11.23
N ILE A 139 16.73 -29.89 -12.06
CA ILE A 139 17.00 -29.80 -13.51
C ILE A 139 18.22 -28.93 -13.81
N TYR A 140 18.25 -27.65 -13.40
CA TYR A 140 19.42 -26.80 -13.68
C TYR A 140 20.70 -27.28 -12.99
N PRO A 141 20.68 -27.76 -11.73
CA PRO A 141 21.85 -28.42 -11.12
C PRO A 141 22.36 -29.61 -11.93
N ALA A 142 21.47 -30.49 -12.43
CA ALA A 142 21.88 -31.61 -13.29
C ALA A 142 22.47 -31.14 -14.63
N VAL A 143 21.86 -30.14 -15.29
CA VAL A 143 22.38 -29.54 -16.53
C VAL A 143 23.79 -28.99 -16.32
N VAL A 144 24.01 -28.16 -15.30
CA VAL A 144 25.32 -27.54 -15.06
C VAL A 144 26.35 -28.58 -14.60
N LEU A 145 25.98 -29.54 -13.75
CA LEU A 145 26.90 -30.59 -13.27
C LEU A 145 27.31 -31.56 -14.40
N ASN A 146 26.40 -31.91 -15.30
CA ASN A 146 26.67 -32.66 -16.52
C ASN A 146 27.69 -31.93 -17.42
N SER A 147 27.48 -30.63 -17.66
CA SER A 147 28.41 -29.81 -18.44
C SER A 147 29.77 -29.68 -17.76
N LEU A 148 29.81 -29.33 -16.47
CA LEU A 148 31.05 -29.24 -15.68
C LEU A 148 31.87 -30.54 -15.71
N THR A 149 31.21 -31.69 -15.53
CA THR A 149 31.89 -33.00 -15.54
C THR A 149 32.49 -33.31 -16.91
N THR A 150 31.74 -33.01 -17.99
CA THR A 150 32.20 -33.21 -19.37
C THR A 150 33.41 -32.33 -19.71
N GLU A 151 33.38 -31.04 -19.37
CA GLU A 151 34.51 -30.14 -19.66
C GLU A 151 35.72 -30.40 -18.76
N ALA A 152 35.52 -30.74 -17.50
CA ALA A 152 36.61 -31.14 -16.60
C ALA A 152 37.37 -32.37 -17.13
N GLN A 153 36.66 -33.37 -17.67
CA GLN A 153 37.28 -34.53 -18.32
C GLN A 153 38.09 -34.12 -19.57
N ARG A 154 37.56 -33.23 -20.43
CA ARG A 154 38.27 -32.74 -21.63
C ARG A 154 39.54 -31.96 -21.27
N VAL A 155 39.50 -31.11 -20.25
CA VAL A 155 40.68 -30.38 -19.75
C VAL A 155 41.71 -31.35 -19.15
N SER A 156 41.28 -32.32 -18.34
CA SER A 156 42.16 -33.35 -17.76
C SER A 156 42.86 -34.21 -18.81
N LEU A 157 42.27 -34.39 -20.00
CA LEU A 157 42.86 -35.14 -21.11
C LEU A 157 43.90 -34.35 -21.92
N LYS A 158 44.05 -33.03 -21.70
CA LYS A 158 45.05 -32.17 -22.37
C LYS A 158 46.03 -31.48 -21.39
N PRO A 159 46.76 -32.21 -20.52
CA PRO A 159 47.58 -31.64 -19.46
C PRO A 159 48.93 -31.04 -19.92
N LYS A 160 49.03 -30.53 -21.16
CA LYS A 160 50.27 -29.95 -21.74
C LYS A 160 50.14 -28.48 -22.18
N GLU A 161 48.95 -27.89 -22.06
CA GLU A 161 48.73 -26.47 -22.33
C GLU A 161 48.99 -25.66 -21.04
N LEU A 162 49.59 -24.47 -21.14
CA LEU A 162 50.09 -23.71 -19.98
C LEU A 162 48.97 -23.12 -19.09
N ASP A 163 47.71 -23.23 -19.51
CA ASP A 163 46.53 -22.54 -18.97
C ASP A 163 45.54 -23.46 -18.22
N ILE A 164 46.00 -24.64 -17.76
CA ILE A 164 45.13 -25.61 -17.04
C ILE A 164 44.45 -24.96 -15.82
N TYR A 165 45.20 -24.17 -15.04
CA TYR A 165 44.67 -23.49 -13.85
C TYR A 165 43.70 -22.35 -14.21
N GLY A 166 43.96 -21.59 -15.28
CA GLY A 166 43.08 -20.52 -15.75
C GLY A 166 41.75 -21.07 -16.27
N ARG A 167 41.79 -22.12 -17.10
CA ARG A 167 40.59 -22.83 -17.56
C ARG A 167 39.81 -23.48 -16.42
N ALA A 168 40.46 -24.14 -15.47
CA ALA A 168 39.78 -24.73 -14.32
C ALA A 168 39.06 -23.67 -13.45
N LEU A 169 39.70 -22.52 -13.25
CA LEU A 169 39.09 -21.38 -12.57
C LEU A 169 37.90 -20.81 -13.37
N PHE A 170 38.05 -20.62 -14.68
CA PHE A 170 36.98 -20.09 -15.54
C PHE A 170 35.77 -21.02 -15.61
N ILE A 171 35.97 -22.32 -15.79
CA ILE A 171 34.93 -23.36 -15.77
C ILE A 171 34.17 -23.33 -14.42
N SER A 172 34.90 -23.19 -13.30
CA SER A 172 34.30 -23.08 -11.97
C SER A 172 33.47 -21.79 -11.80
N LEU A 173 33.99 -20.64 -12.24
CA LEU A 173 33.28 -19.36 -12.23
C LEU A 173 32.03 -19.39 -13.13
N ALA A 174 32.11 -20.03 -14.30
CA ALA A 174 31.00 -20.20 -15.22
C ALA A 174 29.88 -21.06 -14.60
N GLY A 175 30.24 -22.22 -14.02
CA GLY A 175 29.30 -23.09 -13.30
C GLY A 175 28.61 -22.38 -12.15
N MET A 176 29.36 -21.70 -11.27
CA MET A 176 28.79 -20.93 -10.15
C MET A 176 27.84 -19.82 -10.62
N LYS A 177 28.19 -19.09 -11.69
CA LYS A 177 27.34 -18.02 -12.23
C LYS A 177 26.05 -18.57 -12.83
N LEU A 178 26.13 -19.66 -13.61
CA LEU A 178 24.96 -20.31 -14.21
C LEU A 178 24.01 -20.85 -13.14
N LEU A 179 24.55 -21.54 -12.11
CA LEU A 179 23.76 -21.99 -10.94
C LEU A 179 23.08 -20.81 -10.23
N ARG A 180 23.83 -19.76 -9.87
CA ARG A 180 23.25 -18.55 -9.25
C ARG A 180 22.14 -17.95 -10.11
N SER A 181 22.32 -17.92 -11.42
CA SER A 181 21.33 -17.35 -12.34
C SER A 181 20.09 -18.23 -12.51
N SER A 182 20.19 -19.56 -12.40
CA SER A 182 19.01 -20.44 -12.34
C SER A 182 18.15 -20.25 -11.08
N PHE A 183 18.74 -19.90 -9.94
CA PHE A 183 17.96 -19.56 -8.74
C PHE A 183 17.34 -18.16 -8.82
N CYS A 184 18.11 -17.16 -9.25
CA CYS A 184 17.67 -15.75 -9.26
C CYS A 184 16.78 -15.35 -10.45
N ALA A 185 16.91 -16.01 -11.62
CA ALA A 185 16.23 -15.61 -12.86
C ALA A 185 15.91 -16.80 -13.80
N PRO A 186 15.23 -17.86 -13.33
CA PRO A 186 14.96 -19.07 -14.13
C PRO A 186 14.18 -18.80 -15.43
N SER A 187 13.29 -17.78 -15.42
CA SER A 187 12.46 -17.40 -16.57
C SER A 187 13.24 -16.90 -17.79
N LEU A 188 14.55 -16.65 -17.68
CA LEU A 188 15.44 -16.35 -18.81
C LEU A 188 16.29 -17.56 -19.23
N GLN A 189 16.50 -18.53 -18.33
CA GLN A 189 17.46 -19.61 -18.56
C GLN A 189 16.97 -20.66 -19.54
N TYR A 190 15.69 -21.03 -19.53
CA TYR A 190 15.17 -22.02 -20.50
C TYR A 190 15.29 -21.54 -21.96
N VAL A 191 15.03 -20.25 -22.23
CA VAL A 191 15.20 -19.62 -23.56
C VAL A 191 16.69 -19.62 -23.94
N THR A 192 17.54 -19.16 -23.03
CA THR A 192 18.99 -19.09 -23.24
C THR A 192 19.59 -20.47 -23.53
N LEU A 193 19.25 -21.48 -22.71
CA LEU A 193 19.74 -22.85 -22.83
C LEU A 193 19.25 -23.50 -24.13
N SER A 194 17.96 -23.36 -24.46
CA SER A 194 17.39 -23.93 -25.70
C SER A 194 17.99 -23.28 -26.95
N PHE A 195 18.18 -21.95 -26.95
CA PHE A 195 18.86 -21.26 -28.06
C PHE A 195 20.33 -21.68 -28.17
N THR A 196 21.06 -21.77 -27.06
CA THR A 196 22.46 -22.22 -27.05
C THR A 196 22.58 -23.64 -27.63
N ALA A 197 21.69 -24.55 -27.20
CA ALA A 197 21.66 -25.93 -27.69
C ALA A 197 21.34 -26.01 -29.19
N LEU A 198 20.35 -25.26 -29.69
CA LEU A 198 20.02 -25.26 -31.12
C LEU A 198 21.17 -24.66 -31.96
N PHE A 199 21.64 -23.47 -31.59
CA PHE A 199 22.65 -22.73 -32.33
C PHE A 199 24.00 -23.46 -32.39
N PHE A 200 24.50 -24.01 -31.27
CA PHE A 200 25.83 -24.62 -31.21
C PHE A 200 25.87 -26.13 -31.43
N LEU A 201 24.74 -26.86 -31.36
CA LEU A 201 24.72 -28.31 -31.65
C LEU A 201 24.21 -28.63 -33.06
N PHE A 202 23.43 -27.74 -33.69
CA PHE A 202 22.82 -27.98 -35.00
C PHE A 202 23.25 -26.96 -36.06
N ASP A 203 23.03 -25.66 -35.83
CA ASP A 203 23.22 -24.65 -36.88
C ASP A 203 24.70 -24.32 -37.14
N TYR A 204 25.49 -24.10 -36.08
CA TYR A 204 26.84 -23.56 -36.13
C TYR A 204 27.84 -24.30 -35.20
N PRO A 205 27.96 -25.64 -35.28
CA PRO A 205 28.84 -26.42 -34.39
C PRO A 205 30.33 -26.08 -34.52
N HIS A 206 30.76 -25.49 -35.64
CA HIS A 206 32.14 -25.04 -35.83
C HIS A 206 32.55 -23.81 -34.99
N PHE A 207 31.59 -23.12 -34.37
CA PHE A 207 31.84 -21.97 -33.48
C PHE A 207 31.77 -22.34 -31.99
N SER A 208 31.42 -23.59 -31.64
CA SER A 208 31.42 -24.07 -30.25
C SER A 208 32.83 -24.45 -29.83
N GLU A 209 33.36 -23.85 -28.75
CA GLU A 209 34.52 -24.42 -28.06
C GLU A 209 34.07 -25.50 -27.07
N THR A 210 33.14 -25.13 -26.19
CA THR A 210 32.60 -25.97 -25.12
C THR A 210 31.23 -25.46 -24.69
N PHE A 211 30.26 -26.35 -24.49
CA PHE A 211 28.86 -25.97 -24.25
C PHE A 211 28.67 -25.12 -22.98
N LEU A 212 29.50 -25.34 -21.95
CA LEU A 212 29.46 -24.54 -20.72
C LEU A 212 29.87 -23.07 -20.96
N ILE A 213 30.88 -22.84 -21.81
CA ILE A 213 31.37 -21.51 -22.15
C ILE A 213 30.37 -20.81 -23.09
N ASP A 214 29.86 -21.53 -24.08
CA ASP A 214 28.82 -21.07 -25.00
C ASP A 214 27.57 -20.60 -24.23
N TYR A 215 27.08 -21.42 -23.29
CA TYR A 215 25.93 -21.10 -22.44
C TYR A 215 26.21 -19.93 -21.49
N PHE A 216 27.42 -19.83 -20.93
CA PHE A 216 27.84 -18.69 -20.10
C PHE A 216 27.81 -17.36 -20.88
N PHE A 217 28.33 -17.32 -22.10
CA PHE A 217 28.32 -16.12 -22.94
C PHE A 217 26.93 -15.82 -23.48
N MET A 218 26.16 -16.83 -23.91
CA MET A 218 24.76 -16.64 -24.32
C MET A 218 23.90 -16.10 -23.18
N SER A 219 24.12 -16.53 -21.92
CA SER A 219 23.40 -15.98 -20.77
C SER A 219 23.69 -14.48 -20.53
N ILE A 220 24.91 -14.01 -20.85
CA ILE A 220 25.23 -12.57 -20.87
C ILE A 220 24.51 -11.88 -22.03
N LEU A 221 24.60 -12.45 -23.24
CA LEU A 221 24.02 -11.88 -24.46
C LEU A 221 22.50 -11.74 -24.36
N PHE A 222 21.80 -12.78 -23.92
CA PHE A 222 20.34 -12.75 -23.74
C PHE A 222 19.91 -11.75 -22.67
N SER A 223 20.64 -11.65 -21.55
CA SER A 223 20.39 -10.63 -20.52
C SER A 223 20.49 -9.20 -21.09
N LYS A 224 21.47 -8.95 -21.97
CA LYS A 224 21.66 -7.66 -22.65
C LYS A 224 20.66 -7.40 -23.78
N LEU A 225 20.26 -8.45 -24.51
CA LEU A 225 19.22 -8.37 -25.53
C LEU A 225 17.85 -8.08 -24.92
N TRP A 226 17.54 -8.61 -23.73
CA TRP A 226 16.31 -8.26 -23.00
C TRP A 226 16.34 -6.83 -22.46
N ASP A 227 17.48 -6.34 -21.96
CA ASP A 227 17.67 -4.93 -21.59
C ASP A 227 17.42 -3.99 -22.79
N LEU A 228 17.99 -4.31 -23.95
CA LEU A 228 17.73 -3.61 -25.22
C LEU A 228 16.25 -3.68 -25.63
N LEU A 229 15.61 -4.84 -25.52
CA LEU A 229 14.19 -5.02 -25.86
C LEU A 229 13.27 -4.17 -24.97
N TYR A 230 13.52 -4.09 -23.66
CA TYR A 230 12.76 -3.23 -22.74
C TYR A 230 12.96 -1.74 -23.04
N LYS A 231 14.20 -1.32 -23.34
CA LYS A 231 14.53 0.04 -23.81
C LYS A 231 13.80 0.40 -25.10
N LEU A 232 13.87 -0.46 -26.13
CA LEU A 232 13.20 -0.23 -27.41
C LEU A 232 11.67 -0.19 -27.27
N ARG A 233 11.08 -1.08 -26.44
CA ARG A 233 9.64 -1.02 -26.12
C ARG A 233 9.26 0.31 -25.47
N PHE A 234 10.01 0.77 -24.46
CA PHE A 234 9.76 2.06 -23.82
C PHE A 234 9.80 3.22 -24.82
N VAL A 235 10.84 3.31 -25.66
CA VAL A 235 10.95 4.37 -26.66
C VAL A 235 9.80 4.32 -27.68
N LEU A 236 9.47 3.14 -28.21
CA LEU A 236 8.37 2.98 -29.17
C LEU A 236 7.03 3.36 -28.56
N THR A 237 6.75 2.93 -27.32
CA THR A 237 5.56 3.37 -26.57
C THR A 237 5.53 4.89 -26.46
N TYR A 238 6.62 5.51 -25.98
CA TYR A 238 6.68 6.93 -25.65
C TYR A 238 6.61 7.88 -26.86
N ILE A 239 7.00 7.43 -28.06
CA ILE A 239 7.06 8.26 -29.28
C ILE A 239 5.78 8.18 -30.14
N ALA A 240 4.82 7.30 -29.84
CA ALA A 240 3.70 7.01 -30.75
C ALA A 240 2.85 8.24 -31.17
N PRO A 241 2.76 8.54 -32.48
CA PRO A 241 2.04 9.71 -32.97
C PRO A 241 0.51 9.60 -32.88
N TRP A 242 -0.04 8.40 -32.66
CA TRP A 242 -1.47 8.19 -32.40
C TRP A 242 -1.82 8.18 -30.90
N GLN A 243 -0.84 8.32 -30.00
CA GLN A 243 -1.04 8.31 -28.55
C GLN A 243 -0.70 9.63 -27.86
N ILE A 244 0.21 10.43 -28.45
CA ILE A 244 0.54 11.76 -27.94
C ILE A 244 -0.61 12.72 -28.25
N THR A 245 -1.30 13.16 -27.21
CA THR A 245 -2.12 14.37 -27.26
C THR A 245 -1.21 15.57 -27.52
N TRP A 246 -1.43 16.28 -28.64
CA TRP A 246 -0.59 17.40 -29.11
C TRP A 246 -0.73 18.67 -28.24
N GLY A 247 -0.47 18.57 -26.93
CA GLY A 247 -0.66 19.64 -25.95
C GLY A 247 0.29 20.84 -26.09
N SER A 248 1.35 20.74 -26.91
CA SER A 248 2.17 21.90 -27.26
C SER A 248 2.72 21.80 -28.69
N ALA A 249 2.91 22.96 -29.32
CA ALA A 249 3.54 23.07 -30.63
C ALA A 249 4.98 22.52 -30.66
N PHE A 250 5.68 22.48 -29.53
CA PHE A 250 7.02 21.89 -29.45
C PHE A 250 6.98 20.37 -29.72
N HIS A 251 6.01 19.64 -29.15
CA HIS A 251 5.84 18.21 -29.46
C HIS A 251 5.43 18.00 -30.93
N ALA A 252 4.60 18.89 -31.49
CA ALA A 252 4.22 18.89 -32.90
C ALA A 252 5.42 18.96 -33.87
N PHE A 253 6.45 19.75 -33.54
CA PHE A 253 7.68 19.79 -34.35
C PHE A 253 8.70 18.70 -33.98
N ALA A 254 8.79 18.30 -32.71
CA ALA A 254 9.83 17.37 -32.24
C ALA A 254 9.70 15.95 -32.81
N GLN A 255 8.48 15.41 -32.99
CA GLN A 255 8.29 14.05 -33.52
C GLN A 255 8.79 13.89 -34.97
N PRO A 256 8.48 14.78 -35.94
CA PRO A 256 9.09 14.76 -37.26
C PRO A 256 10.64 14.81 -37.24
N PHE A 257 11.23 15.61 -36.35
CA PHE A 257 12.70 15.66 -36.20
C PHE A 257 13.31 14.44 -35.50
N ALA A 258 12.53 13.66 -34.76
CA ALA A 258 12.98 12.39 -34.18
C ALA A 258 13.17 11.28 -35.25
N VAL A 259 12.50 11.37 -36.42
CA VAL A 259 12.60 10.35 -37.47
C VAL A 259 14.03 10.24 -38.05
N PRO A 260 14.72 11.33 -38.46
CA PRO A 260 16.15 11.28 -38.78
C PRO A 260 17.05 10.80 -37.63
N HIS A 261 16.67 11.10 -36.38
CA HIS A 261 17.42 10.68 -35.18
C HIS A 261 17.20 9.20 -34.82
N SER A 262 16.26 8.48 -35.45
CA SER A 262 15.92 7.09 -35.13
C SER A 262 17.12 6.13 -35.20
N ALA A 263 18.01 6.28 -36.18
CA ALA A 263 19.23 5.48 -36.30
C ALA A 263 20.24 5.77 -35.16
N MET A 264 20.41 7.06 -34.81
CA MET A 264 21.26 7.47 -33.69
C MET A 264 20.68 6.99 -32.35
N LEU A 265 19.36 7.04 -32.18
CA LEU A 265 18.65 6.51 -31.03
C LEU A 265 18.84 4.99 -30.90
N PHE A 266 18.76 4.23 -32.01
CA PHE A 266 18.98 2.79 -31.97
C PHE A 266 20.42 2.45 -31.54
N VAL A 267 21.42 3.17 -32.08
CA VAL A 267 22.83 3.04 -31.65
C VAL A 267 23.00 3.40 -30.17
N GLN A 268 22.39 4.50 -29.71
CA GLN A 268 22.35 4.88 -28.29
C GLN A 268 21.69 3.81 -27.42
N ALA A 269 20.61 3.18 -27.87
CA ALA A 269 19.93 2.10 -27.14
C ALA A 269 20.81 0.85 -27.03
N VAL A 270 21.55 0.48 -28.07
CA VAL A 270 22.54 -0.61 -28.04
C VAL A 270 23.66 -0.30 -27.05
N PHE A 271 24.30 0.88 -27.12
CA PHE A 271 25.31 1.28 -26.13
C PHE A 271 24.73 1.33 -24.70
N SER A 272 23.50 1.80 -24.56
CA SER A 272 22.81 1.90 -23.27
C SER A 272 22.49 0.52 -22.68
N ALA A 273 22.14 -0.47 -23.49
CA ALA A 273 21.99 -1.85 -23.03
C ALA A 273 23.34 -2.48 -22.67
N LEU A 274 24.39 -2.28 -23.49
CA LEU A 274 25.75 -2.76 -23.21
C LEU A 274 26.26 -2.29 -21.84
N PHE A 275 26.13 -1.00 -21.52
CA PHE A 275 26.50 -0.45 -20.20
C PHE A 275 25.37 -0.51 -19.15
N SER A 276 24.17 -0.99 -19.51
CA SER A 276 22.92 -0.95 -18.72
C SER A 276 22.61 0.42 -18.07
N THR A 277 22.93 1.52 -18.78
CA THR A 277 22.49 2.87 -18.41
C THR A 277 20.97 3.02 -18.60
N PRO A 278 20.34 4.06 -18.02
CA PRO A 278 19.00 4.49 -18.42
C PRO A 278 19.04 5.26 -19.75
N LEU A 279 18.00 5.11 -20.57
CA LEU A 279 17.64 6.09 -21.61
C LEU A 279 16.60 7.04 -21.02
N ASN A 280 16.81 8.37 -21.07
CA ASN A 280 15.83 9.34 -20.58
C ASN A 280 15.33 10.28 -21.69
N PRO A 281 14.02 10.63 -21.72
CA PRO A 281 13.47 11.60 -22.66
C PRO A 281 13.84 13.02 -22.22
N VAL A 282 14.55 13.75 -23.07
CA VAL A 282 15.05 15.10 -22.75
C VAL A 282 13.87 16.07 -22.68
N LEU A 283 13.66 16.69 -21.51
CA LEU A 283 12.53 17.61 -21.24
C LEU A 283 11.14 17.01 -21.55
N GLY A 284 11.00 15.67 -21.46
CA GLY A 284 9.78 14.96 -21.88
C GLY A 284 9.52 14.94 -23.39
N SER A 285 10.53 15.26 -24.22
CA SER A 285 10.40 15.22 -25.68
C SER A 285 10.61 13.81 -26.26
N ALA A 286 10.36 13.66 -27.57
CA ALA A 286 10.66 12.45 -28.32
C ALA A 286 12.17 12.17 -28.52
N VAL A 287 13.06 13.05 -28.04
CA VAL A 287 14.52 12.86 -28.13
C VAL A 287 15.02 12.20 -26.84
N PHE A 288 15.60 11.00 -26.99
CA PHE A 288 16.22 10.26 -25.89
C PHE A 288 17.73 10.49 -25.84
N VAL A 289 18.28 10.49 -24.63
CA VAL A 289 19.73 10.54 -24.36
C VAL A 289 20.11 9.41 -23.38
N THR A 290 21.36 8.98 -23.42
CA THR A 290 21.93 8.04 -22.46
C THR A 290 22.29 8.75 -21.16
N SER A 291 21.63 8.40 -20.06
CA SER A 291 21.97 8.94 -18.73
C SER A 291 23.16 8.18 -18.11
N TYR A 292 23.63 8.67 -16.95
CA TYR A 292 24.75 8.06 -16.22
C TYR A 292 24.43 6.63 -15.75
N THR A 293 25.46 5.78 -15.64
CA THR A 293 25.35 4.47 -14.99
C THR A 293 24.93 4.64 -13.53
N ARG A 294 23.99 3.79 -13.08
CA ARG A 294 23.59 3.71 -11.67
C ARG A 294 23.42 2.24 -11.26
N PRO A 295 23.93 1.83 -10.08
CA PRO A 295 23.66 0.51 -9.54
C PRO A 295 22.17 0.37 -9.19
N VAL A 296 21.61 -0.83 -9.31
CA VAL A 296 20.22 -1.12 -8.89
C VAL A 296 20.06 -0.99 -7.37
N ASN A 297 21.08 -1.41 -6.62
CA ASN A 297 21.20 -1.15 -5.19
C ASN A 297 21.88 0.20 -4.97
N THR A 298 21.10 1.29 -5.02
CA THR A 298 21.54 2.59 -4.49
C THR A 298 21.45 2.57 -2.97
N LYS A 299 22.56 2.20 -2.29
CA LYS A 299 22.79 2.61 -0.90
C LYS A 299 22.89 4.14 -0.83
N ARG A 300 21.75 4.81 -0.75
CA ARG A 300 21.67 6.22 -0.37
C ARG A 300 22.14 6.33 1.09
N VAL A 301 22.80 7.43 1.45
CA VAL A 301 23.00 7.77 2.86
C VAL A 301 21.63 7.98 3.51
N ASP A 302 21.29 7.11 4.45
CA ASP A 302 19.97 6.99 5.06
C ASP A 302 19.53 8.28 5.77
N HIS A 303 18.73 9.09 5.07
CA HIS A 303 17.97 10.19 5.67
C HIS A 303 16.80 9.66 6.52
N SER A 304 16.56 8.35 6.53
CA SER A 304 15.74 7.67 7.54
C SER A 304 16.29 7.82 8.98
N ASN A 305 17.56 8.28 9.14
CA ASN A 305 18.14 8.63 10.44
C ASN A 305 17.79 10.04 10.93
N THR A 306 17.26 10.95 10.09
CA THR A 306 16.33 11.94 10.64
C THR A 306 15.05 11.18 10.94
N ARG A 307 14.74 10.99 12.24
CA ARG A 307 13.52 10.29 12.68
C ARG A 307 12.31 10.87 11.92
N LEU A 308 11.34 10.02 11.59
CA LEU A 308 10.03 10.49 11.11
C LEU A 308 9.41 11.51 12.08
N ALA A 309 9.64 11.33 13.39
CA ALA A 309 9.34 12.33 14.43
C ALA A 309 9.92 13.71 14.10
N THR A 310 11.19 13.83 13.70
CA THR A 310 11.84 15.12 13.36
C THR A 310 11.33 15.74 12.04
N GLN A 311 10.48 15.03 11.28
CA GLN A 311 9.69 15.62 10.19
C GLN A 311 8.25 15.96 10.65
N LEU A 312 7.64 15.12 11.50
CA LEU A 312 6.35 15.34 12.16
C LEU A 312 6.39 16.61 13.05
N ASP A 313 7.38 16.74 13.92
CA ASP A 313 7.60 17.85 14.87
C ASP A 313 7.80 19.22 14.18
N ARG A 314 7.91 19.28 12.84
CA ARG A 314 8.50 20.42 12.13
C ARG A 314 7.60 21.09 11.07
N ASN A 315 6.47 20.49 10.69
CA ASN A 315 5.53 21.06 9.71
C ASN A 315 4.06 20.91 10.16
N PRO A 316 3.52 21.81 11.02
CA PRO A 316 2.12 21.79 11.52
C PRO A 316 1.02 22.08 10.47
N GLY A 317 1.30 21.79 9.20
CA GLY A 317 0.41 21.95 8.05
C GLY A 317 0.68 20.87 6.98
N ALA A 318 1.28 19.75 7.38
CA ALA A 318 1.55 18.57 6.54
C ALA A 318 0.99 17.27 7.15
N ASP A 319 0.21 17.39 8.22
CA ASP A 319 -0.13 16.27 9.12
C ASP A 319 -0.99 15.20 8.43
N ASP A 320 -1.95 15.56 7.59
CA ASP A 320 -2.77 14.60 6.81
C ASP A 320 -1.92 13.60 6.02
N ASN A 321 -0.87 14.07 5.35
CA ASN A 321 0.04 13.18 4.61
C ASN A 321 0.86 12.29 5.55
N ASN A 322 1.20 12.78 6.75
CA ASN A 322 1.93 11.99 7.74
C ASN A 322 1.03 10.91 8.36
N LEU A 323 -0.23 11.24 8.72
CA LEU A 323 -1.25 10.28 9.15
C LEU A 323 -1.49 9.21 8.08
N ASN A 324 -1.69 9.64 6.83
CA ASN A 324 -1.93 8.75 5.70
C ASN A 324 -0.71 7.85 5.35
N SER A 325 0.49 8.18 5.83
CA SER A 325 1.69 7.35 5.63
C SER A 325 1.61 6.00 6.36
N ILE A 326 0.85 5.89 7.46
CA ILE A 326 0.82 4.68 8.29
C ILE A 326 0.19 3.48 7.57
N PHE A 327 -0.77 3.72 6.67
CA PHE A 327 -1.39 2.68 5.86
C PHE A 327 -0.37 2.02 4.93
N TYR A 328 0.57 2.80 4.39
CA TYR A 328 1.66 2.29 3.56
C TYR A 328 2.76 1.60 4.38
N GLU A 329 3.01 1.99 5.63
CA GLU A 329 3.86 1.20 6.55
C GLU A 329 3.21 -0.15 6.87
N HIS A 330 1.92 -0.17 7.22
CA HIS A 330 1.19 -1.41 7.47
C HIS A 330 1.19 -2.31 6.23
N LEU A 331 0.91 -1.77 5.05
CA LEU A 331 0.96 -2.50 3.77
C LEU A 331 2.37 -3.06 3.48
N THR A 332 3.43 -2.33 3.83
CA THR A 332 4.82 -2.80 3.74
C THR A 332 5.07 -4.01 4.64
N ARG A 333 4.48 -4.03 5.85
CA ARG A 333 4.57 -5.16 6.79
C ARG A 333 3.79 -6.38 6.32
N SER A 334 2.58 -6.20 5.77
CA SER A 334 1.79 -7.26 5.13
C SER A 334 2.53 -7.88 3.93
N LEU A 335 3.16 -7.04 3.09
CA LEU A 335 4.04 -7.49 2.01
C LEU A 335 5.31 -8.16 2.53
N GLN A 336 5.89 -7.72 3.66
CA GLN A 336 7.05 -8.39 4.23
C GLN A 336 6.73 -9.82 4.65
N HIS A 337 5.53 -10.09 5.17
CA HIS A 337 5.09 -11.44 5.50
C HIS A 337 4.73 -12.31 4.28
N SER A 338 4.18 -11.72 3.21
CA SER A 338 3.58 -12.47 2.09
C SER A 338 4.44 -12.52 0.81
N LEU A 339 5.00 -11.38 0.37
CA LEU A 339 5.51 -11.17 -1.00
C LEU A 339 6.43 -12.27 -1.53
N CYS A 340 7.42 -12.73 -0.75
CA CYS A 340 8.34 -13.77 -1.21
C CYS A 340 7.63 -15.10 -1.51
N GLY A 341 6.59 -15.45 -0.75
CA GLY A 341 5.78 -16.63 -1.00
C GLY A 341 4.84 -16.45 -2.19
N ASP A 342 4.16 -15.30 -2.31
CA ASP A 342 3.27 -15.01 -3.44
C ASP A 342 3.98 -14.97 -4.79
N LEU A 343 5.22 -14.46 -4.81
CA LEU A 343 6.08 -14.49 -6.00
C LEU A 343 6.46 -15.94 -6.38
N LEU A 344 6.77 -16.81 -5.42
CA LEU A 344 7.06 -18.23 -5.67
C LEU A 344 5.83 -19.05 -6.06
N LEU A 345 4.63 -18.65 -5.61
CA LEU A 345 3.33 -19.14 -6.09
C LEU A 345 2.92 -18.55 -7.46
N GLY A 346 3.75 -17.68 -8.04
CA GLY A 346 3.53 -17.07 -9.35
C GLY A 346 2.36 -16.08 -9.40
N ARG A 347 1.98 -15.47 -8.27
CA ARG A 347 0.81 -14.58 -8.18
C ARG A 347 0.96 -13.29 -8.97
N TRP A 348 2.18 -12.77 -9.10
CA TRP A 348 2.50 -11.57 -9.90
C TRP A 348 3.09 -11.93 -11.29
N GLY A 349 2.95 -13.19 -11.72
CA GLY A 349 3.57 -13.69 -12.95
C GLY A 349 5.11 -13.73 -12.87
N ASN A 350 5.78 -13.53 -14.00
CA ASN A 350 7.25 -13.57 -14.07
C ASN A 350 7.86 -12.28 -13.50
N TYR A 351 8.78 -12.41 -12.55
CA TYR A 351 9.46 -11.32 -11.86
C TYR A 351 10.99 -11.48 -11.95
N THR A 352 11.71 -10.37 -12.02
CA THR A 352 13.18 -10.30 -12.05
C THR A 352 13.69 -9.07 -11.28
N THR A 353 14.97 -9.07 -10.92
CA THR A 353 15.59 -7.97 -10.16
C THR A 353 15.51 -6.64 -10.94
N GLY A 354 15.11 -5.58 -10.25
CA GLY A 354 14.86 -4.26 -10.83
C GLY A 354 13.49 -4.10 -11.50
N ASP A 355 12.58 -5.07 -11.38
CA ASP A 355 11.19 -4.91 -11.84
C ASP A 355 10.38 -4.05 -10.86
N CYS A 356 9.53 -3.18 -11.42
CA CYS A 356 8.61 -2.33 -10.67
C CYS A 356 7.16 -2.75 -10.92
N PHE A 357 6.37 -2.77 -9.85
CA PHE A 357 4.94 -3.06 -9.85
C PHE A 357 4.19 -1.91 -9.19
N ILE A 358 3.00 -1.58 -9.69
CA ILE A 358 2.06 -0.70 -9.02
C ILE A 358 0.96 -1.57 -8.43
N LEU A 359 0.73 -1.42 -7.13
CA LEU A 359 -0.45 -1.90 -6.42
C LEU A 359 -1.48 -0.77 -6.45
N ALA A 360 -2.65 -1.03 -7.03
CA ALA A 360 -3.76 -0.09 -7.09
C ALA A 360 -5.01 -0.71 -6.46
N SER A 361 -5.63 0.03 -5.56
CA SER A 361 -6.92 -0.21 -4.92
C SER A 361 -7.61 1.15 -4.74
N ASP A 362 -8.90 1.16 -4.44
CA ASP A 362 -9.81 2.30 -4.66
C ASP A 362 -9.36 3.61 -3.97
N TYR A 363 -8.65 3.48 -2.84
CA TYR A 363 -8.04 4.59 -2.09
C TYR A 363 -6.51 4.49 -1.94
N LEU A 364 -5.87 3.40 -2.37
CA LEU A 364 -4.46 3.09 -2.07
C LEU A 364 -3.66 2.78 -3.34
N ASN A 365 -2.67 3.62 -3.63
CA ASN A 365 -1.78 3.48 -4.78
C ASN A 365 -0.33 3.43 -4.31
N ALA A 366 0.38 2.33 -4.57
CA ALA A 366 1.76 2.14 -4.12
C ALA A 366 2.66 1.51 -5.20
N LEU A 367 3.86 2.05 -5.39
CA LEU A 367 4.89 1.45 -6.25
C LEU A 367 5.81 0.54 -5.43
N VAL A 368 5.88 -0.74 -5.81
CA VAL A 368 6.77 -1.76 -5.23
C VAL A 368 7.91 -2.06 -6.21
N HIS A 369 9.15 -1.78 -5.80
CA HIS A 369 10.36 -2.03 -6.60
C HIS A 369 11.13 -3.22 -6.01
N ILE A 370 11.41 -4.25 -6.82
CA ILE A 370 12.18 -5.44 -6.41
C ILE A 370 13.68 -5.13 -6.53
N ILE A 371 14.35 -4.99 -5.38
CA ILE A 371 15.76 -4.56 -5.29
C ILE A 371 16.72 -5.75 -5.41
N GLU A 372 16.40 -6.89 -4.78
CA GLU A 372 17.21 -8.11 -4.84
C GLU A 372 16.34 -9.37 -4.71
N ILE A 373 16.72 -10.44 -5.41
CA ILE A 373 16.11 -11.77 -5.35
C ILE A 373 17.19 -12.79 -4.97
N GLY A 374 17.01 -13.46 -3.84
CA GLY A 374 17.87 -14.56 -3.38
C GLY A 374 17.12 -15.90 -3.35
N ASN A 375 17.77 -16.95 -2.85
CA ASN A 375 17.08 -18.21 -2.62
C ASN A 375 16.18 -18.09 -1.39
N GLY A 376 14.86 -18.17 -1.58
CA GLY A 376 13.88 -18.06 -0.48
C GLY A 376 13.76 -16.69 0.19
N LEU A 377 14.33 -15.62 -0.41
CA LEU A 377 14.21 -14.24 0.06
C LEU A 377 14.04 -13.26 -1.10
N VAL A 378 13.31 -12.17 -0.85
CA VAL A 378 13.15 -11.04 -1.77
C VAL A 378 13.25 -9.73 -0.99
N THR A 379 14.18 -8.86 -1.40
CA THR A 379 14.30 -7.50 -0.85
C THR A 379 13.62 -6.52 -1.78
N PHE A 380 12.69 -5.74 -1.24
CA PHE A 380 11.87 -4.78 -1.97
C PHE A 380 11.87 -3.41 -1.28
N GLN A 381 11.34 -2.42 -1.99
CA GLN A 381 11.03 -1.11 -1.44
C GLN A 381 9.64 -0.68 -1.92
N LEU A 382 8.79 -0.24 -0.98
CA LEU A 382 7.48 0.31 -1.26
C LEU A 382 7.52 1.84 -1.23
N ARG A 383 6.78 2.47 -2.14
CA ARG A 383 6.54 3.92 -2.19
C ARG A 383 5.05 4.17 -2.26
N GLY A 384 4.48 4.77 -1.20
CA GLY A 384 3.08 5.17 -1.15
C GLY A 384 2.87 6.47 -1.91
N LEU A 385 1.86 6.50 -2.78
CA LEU A 385 1.47 7.67 -3.56
C LEU A 385 0.30 8.40 -2.88
N GLU A 386 -0.09 9.54 -3.44
CA GLU A 386 -1.22 10.33 -2.94
C GLU A 386 -2.55 9.57 -3.02
N PHE A 387 -3.34 9.62 -1.94
CA PHE A 387 -4.69 9.06 -1.86
C PHE A 387 -5.65 9.76 -2.82
N ARG A 388 -5.57 11.09 -2.89
CA ARG A 388 -6.23 11.94 -3.88
C ARG A 388 -5.15 12.65 -4.67
N GLY A 389 -4.76 12.07 -5.81
CA GLY A 389 -3.76 12.68 -6.69
C GLY A 389 -4.35 13.80 -7.57
N THR A 390 -3.48 14.54 -8.24
CA THR A 390 -3.90 15.50 -9.29
C THR A 390 -4.81 14.85 -10.34
N TYR A 391 -5.65 15.62 -11.03
CA TYR A 391 -6.54 15.10 -12.09
C TYR A 391 -5.79 14.28 -13.16
N CYS A 392 -4.55 14.64 -13.51
CA CYS A 392 -3.74 13.84 -14.43
C CYS A 392 -3.28 12.49 -13.84
N GLN A 393 -3.04 12.40 -12.54
CA GLN A 393 -2.78 11.15 -11.83
C GLN A 393 -4.05 10.31 -11.69
N GLN A 394 -5.20 10.93 -11.36
CA GLN A 394 -6.47 10.21 -11.28
C GLN A 394 -6.82 9.55 -12.63
N ARG A 395 -6.59 10.24 -13.75
CA ARG A 395 -6.75 9.66 -15.08
C ARG A 395 -5.77 8.52 -15.41
N GLU A 396 -4.62 8.45 -14.74
CA GLU A 396 -3.72 7.28 -14.83
C GLU A 396 -4.21 6.11 -13.95
N VAL A 397 -4.78 6.39 -12.78
CA VAL A 397 -5.43 5.40 -11.89
C VAL A 397 -6.71 4.82 -12.51
N GLU A 398 -7.53 5.65 -13.14
CA GLU A 398 -8.66 5.21 -13.99
C GLU A 398 -8.19 4.22 -15.05
N ALA A 399 -7.11 4.55 -15.78
CA ALA A 399 -6.65 3.74 -16.92
C ALA A 399 -6.20 2.32 -16.54
N ILE A 400 -5.77 2.10 -15.28
CA ILE A 400 -5.41 0.78 -14.74
C ILE A 400 -6.58 0.08 -14.03
N THR A 401 -7.69 0.80 -13.78
CA THR A 401 -8.87 0.34 -13.04
C THR A 401 -10.09 0.08 -13.95
N GLU A 402 -10.17 0.76 -15.08
CA GLU A 402 -11.12 0.49 -16.17
C GLU A 402 -10.89 -0.93 -16.75
N GLY A 403 -11.91 -1.45 -17.45
CA GLY A 403 -11.85 -2.72 -18.18
C GLY A 403 -11.61 -2.46 -19.67
N VAL A 404 -10.79 -3.30 -20.31
CA VAL A 404 -10.55 -3.23 -21.78
C VAL A 404 -11.58 -4.04 -22.58
N GLU A 405 -12.67 -4.44 -21.93
CA GLU A 405 -13.68 -5.38 -22.46
C GLU A 405 -14.84 -4.65 -23.17
N GLU A 406 -14.93 -3.32 -23.05
CA GLU A 406 -16.04 -2.48 -23.59
C GLU A 406 -15.72 -1.82 -24.94
N ASP A 407 -14.49 -1.99 -25.46
CA ASP A 407 -14.08 -1.46 -26.78
C ASP A 407 -14.44 -2.44 -27.90
N GLU A 408 -15.58 -2.25 -28.56
CA GLU A 408 -16.01 -3.07 -29.71
C GLU A 408 -15.29 -2.73 -31.05
N GLY A 409 -14.32 -1.81 -31.03
CA GLY A 409 -13.76 -1.18 -32.22
C GLY A 409 -12.77 -2.02 -33.05
N CYS A 410 -12.76 -1.74 -34.36
CA CYS A 410 -11.71 -2.16 -35.28
C CYS A 410 -11.36 -1.00 -36.23
N CYS A 411 -10.39 -0.19 -35.83
CA CYS A 411 -9.96 1.02 -36.54
C CYS A 411 -11.11 2.04 -36.73
N CYS A 412 -11.68 2.13 -37.92
CA CYS A 412 -12.75 3.10 -38.27
C CYS A 412 -14.15 2.48 -38.32
N CYS A 413 -14.29 1.24 -37.85
CA CYS A 413 -15.51 0.44 -37.94
C CYS A 413 -15.77 -0.30 -36.62
N GLU A 414 -17.04 -0.62 -36.37
CA GLU A 414 -17.52 -1.43 -35.24
C GLU A 414 -18.06 -2.77 -35.77
N PRO A 415 -17.19 -3.76 -36.10
CA PRO A 415 -17.62 -5.07 -36.59
C PRO A 415 -18.07 -6.01 -35.44
N GLY A 416 -17.97 -5.55 -34.19
CA GLY A 416 -18.04 -6.40 -33.00
C GLY A 416 -16.84 -7.34 -32.88
N HIS A 417 -16.87 -8.19 -31.85
CA HIS A 417 -15.88 -9.26 -31.65
C HIS A 417 -16.53 -10.57 -31.19
N LEU A 418 -15.77 -11.66 -31.22
CA LEU A 418 -16.24 -12.95 -30.69
C LEU A 418 -16.36 -12.89 -29.16
N PRO A 419 -17.32 -13.61 -28.56
CA PRO A 419 -17.48 -13.65 -27.11
C PRO A 419 -16.20 -14.16 -26.42
N HIS A 420 -15.80 -13.49 -25.34
CA HIS A 420 -14.56 -13.72 -24.59
C HIS A 420 -13.23 -13.49 -25.35
N MET A 421 -13.27 -12.95 -26.57
CA MET A 421 -12.09 -12.40 -27.27
C MET A 421 -12.07 -10.87 -27.15
N LEU A 422 -10.88 -10.27 -27.26
CA LEU A 422 -10.75 -8.81 -27.39
C LEU A 422 -11.07 -8.37 -28.84
N SER A 423 -11.54 -7.13 -28.99
CA SER A 423 -11.55 -6.46 -30.29
C SER A 423 -10.13 -6.21 -30.83
N PHE A 424 -10.02 -5.90 -32.12
CA PHE A 424 -8.73 -5.59 -32.72
C PHE A 424 -8.14 -4.28 -32.17
N ASN A 425 -8.97 -3.27 -31.89
CA ASN A 425 -8.51 -2.00 -31.34
C ASN A 425 -7.97 -2.17 -29.90
N ALA A 426 -8.71 -2.85 -29.03
CA ALA A 426 -8.25 -3.19 -27.68
C ALA A 426 -6.96 -4.00 -27.71
N ALA A 427 -6.90 -5.06 -28.54
CA ALA A 427 -5.72 -5.89 -28.70
C ALA A 427 -4.49 -5.13 -29.24
N PHE A 428 -4.69 -4.16 -30.13
CA PHE A 428 -3.61 -3.31 -30.65
C PHE A 428 -3.15 -2.28 -29.60
N GLY A 429 -4.09 -1.60 -28.93
CA GLY A 429 -3.82 -0.61 -27.88
C GLY A 429 -3.02 -1.19 -26.72
N GLN A 430 -3.39 -2.38 -26.22
CA GLN A 430 -2.70 -3.08 -25.12
C GLN A 430 -1.25 -3.46 -25.46
N ARG A 431 -0.93 -3.72 -26.73
CA ARG A 431 0.45 -3.96 -27.18
C ARG A 431 1.32 -2.69 -27.15
N TRP A 432 0.70 -1.53 -26.97
CA TRP A 432 1.35 -0.22 -26.99
C TRP A 432 1.16 0.54 -25.66
N LEU A 433 1.24 -0.21 -24.55
CA LEU A 433 1.37 0.31 -23.18
C LEU A 433 2.76 -0.05 -22.64
N ALA A 434 3.31 0.79 -21.76
CA ALA A 434 4.56 0.52 -21.04
C ALA A 434 4.32 -0.35 -19.78
N TRP A 435 3.10 -0.83 -19.58
CA TRP A 435 2.64 -1.57 -18.42
C TRP A 435 1.65 -2.67 -18.82
N GLU A 436 1.50 -3.69 -17.98
CA GLU A 436 0.51 -4.77 -18.15
C GLU A 436 -0.07 -5.20 -16.80
N VAL A 437 -1.36 -5.57 -16.75
CA VAL A 437 -1.96 -6.10 -15.51
C VAL A 437 -1.49 -7.55 -15.29
N ALA A 438 -0.71 -7.75 -14.24
CA ALA A 438 -0.17 -9.06 -13.85
C ALA A 438 -1.20 -9.88 -13.05
N ALA A 439 -1.99 -9.22 -12.19
CA ALA A 439 -3.12 -9.82 -11.48
C ALA A 439 -4.24 -8.79 -11.26
N THR A 440 -5.50 -9.20 -11.47
CA THR A 440 -6.68 -8.33 -11.29
C THR A 440 -7.12 -8.21 -9.84
N LYS A 441 -6.94 -9.28 -9.05
CA LYS A 441 -7.29 -9.33 -7.63
C LYS A 441 -6.20 -10.07 -6.87
N TYR A 442 -5.35 -9.30 -6.21
CA TYR A 442 -4.31 -9.75 -5.29
C TYR A 442 -4.70 -9.31 -3.88
N VAL A 443 -4.88 -10.28 -3.00
CA VAL A 443 -5.47 -10.05 -1.67
C VAL A 443 -4.37 -9.78 -0.65
N LEU A 444 -4.48 -8.68 0.07
CA LEU A 444 -3.59 -8.34 1.19
C LEU A 444 -4.39 -7.98 2.44
N GLU A 445 -3.80 -8.25 3.60
CA GLU A 445 -4.27 -7.79 4.90
C GLU A 445 -3.97 -6.28 5.05
N GLY A 446 -4.99 -5.49 5.38
CA GLY A 446 -4.92 -4.04 5.52
C GLY A 446 -6.13 -3.45 6.26
N TYR A 447 -6.31 -2.13 6.19
CA TYR A 447 -7.47 -1.43 6.76
C TYR A 447 -8.32 -0.81 5.65
N SER A 448 -9.62 -1.09 5.65
CA SER A 448 -10.59 -0.25 4.95
C SER A 448 -10.84 0.99 5.79
N ILE A 449 -10.70 2.16 5.17
CA ILE A 449 -10.96 3.48 5.76
C ILE A 449 -12.41 3.86 5.42
N SER A 450 -13.16 4.40 6.38
CA SER A 450 -14.40 5.15 6.10
C SER A 450 -14.36 6.52 6.77
N ASP A 451 -14.49 7.57 5.95
CA ASP A 451 -14.45 8.98 6.33
C ASP A 451 -15.86 9.60 6.31
N ASN A 452 -16.43 9.86 7.49
CA ASN A 452 -17.73 10.52 7.65
C ASN A 452 -17.54 11.96 8.12
N ASN A 453 -18.18 12.93 7.47
CA ASN A 453 -18.11 14.33 7.91
C ASN A 453 -18.89 14.50 9.23
N ALA A 454 -18.22 14.96 10.29
CA ALA A 454 -18.83 15.17 11.60
C ALA A 454 -19.85 16.32 11.58
N ALA A 455 -19.72 17.27 10.65
CA ALA A 455 -20.65 18.40 10.51
C ALA A 455 -22.07 17.93 10.17
N SER A 456 -22.25 17.02 9.20
CA SER A 456 -23.58 16.51 8.84
C SER A 456 -24.21 15.66 9.95
N MET A 457 -23.38 14.97 10.75
CA MET A 457 -23.83 14.20 11.91
C MET A 457 -24.20 15.06 13.11
N LEU A 458 -23.71 16.31 13.21
CA LEU A 458 -23.87 17.16 14.40
C LEU A 458 -24.51 18.53 14.12
N GLN A 459 -25.00 18.78 12.90
CA GLN A 459 -25.61 20.06 12.50
C GLN A 459 -26.91 20.39 13.27
N VAL A 460 -27.73 19.38 13.53
CA VAL A 460 -29.05 19.51 14.18
C VAL A 460 -28.89 19.50 15.71
N PHE A 461 -29.70 20.31 16.42
CA PHE A 461 -29.68 20.36 17.88
C PHE A 461 -30.00 19.00 18.53
N ASP A 462 -30.99 18.27 18.01
CA ASP A 462 -31.38 16.95 18.53
C ASP A 462 -30.23 15.93 18.46
N LEU A 463 -29.42 15.97 17.40
CA LEU A 463 -28.23 15.12 17.27
C LEU A 463 -27.13 15.53 18.26
N ARG A 464 -26.91 16.83 18.49
CA ARG A 464 -26.03 17.31 19.57
C ARG A 464 -26.54 16.87 20.95
N LYS A 465 -27.86 16.89 21.19
CA LYS A 465 -28.47 16.37 22.43
C LYS A 465 -28.16 14.88 22.61
N ILE A 466 -28.33 14.07 21.56
CA ILE A 466 -28.02 12.63 21.59
C ILE A 466 -26.54 12.39 21.91
N LEU A 467 -25.61 13.15 21.30
CA LEU A 467 -24.18 13.05 21.62
C LEU A 467 -23.88 13.40 23.09
N ILE A 468 -24.49 14.46 23.64
CA ILE A 468 -24.28 14.86 25.05
C ILE A 468 -24.92 13.86 26.02
N THR A 469 -26.08 13.30 25.66
CA THR A 469 -26.73 12.22 26.43
C THR A 469 -25.81 10.98 26.49
N TYR A 470 -25.21 10.57 25.36
CA TYR A 470 -24.21 9.49 25.37
C TYR A 470 -22.90 9.86 26.07
N TYR A 471 -22.49 11.13 26.09
CA TYR A 471 -21.33 11.60 26.85
C TYR A 471 -21.57 11.48 28.37
N VAL A 472 -22.73 11.90 28.86
CA VAL A 472 -23.13 11.73 30.26
C VAL A 472 -23.29 10.24 30.62
N LYS A 473 -24.01 9.46 29.80
CA LYS A 473 -24.14 7.99 29.99
C LYS A 473 -22.75 7.31 29.99
N SER A 474 -21.80 7.72 29.15
CA SER A 474 -20.44 7.15 29.10
C SER A 474 -19.57 7.52 30.30
N ILE A 475 -19.61 8.78 30.80
CA ILE A 475 -18.92 9.17 32.03
C ILE A 475 -19.39 8.27 33.19
N ILE A 476 -20.70 8.13 33.37
CA ILE A 476 -21.28 7.30 34.44
C ILE A 476 -20.77 5.85 34.39
N PHE A 477 -20.72 5.25 33.20
CA PHE A 477 -20.17 3.90 33.00
C PHE A 477 -18.72 3.78 33.47
N TYR A 478 -17.83 4.70 33.04
CA TYR A 478 -16.42 4.66 33.41
C TYR A 478 -16.17 4.98 34.89
N VAL A 479 -17.00 5.82 35.54
CA VAL A 479 -16.99 6.00 37.00
C VAL A 479 -17.31 4.66 37.69
N SER A 480 -18.46 4.07 37.38
CA SER A 480 -18.96 2.86 38.05
C SER A 480 -18.02 1.67 37.88
N ARG A 481 -17.40 1.51 36.70
CA ARG A 481 -16.49 0.39 36.41
C ARG A 481 -15.05 0.61 36.90
N SER A 482 -14.70 1.81 37.38
CA SER A 482 -13.35 2.11 37.88
C SER A 482 -12.98 1.25 39.10
N PRO A 483 -11.74 0.71 39.15
CA PRO A 483 -11.22 0.06 40.36
C PRO A 483 -10.92 1.07 41.48
N LYS A 484 -10.72 2.35 41.15
CA LYS A 484 -10.47 3.43 42.11
C LYS A 484 -11.76 4.07 42.67
N LEU A 485 -12.95 3.58 42.30
CA LEU A 485 -14.20 4.21 42.72
C LEU A 485 -14.32 4.34 44.25
N GLU A 486 -13.95 3.30 44.99
CA GLU A 486 -14.01 3.29 46.45
C GLU A 486 -12.97 4.26 47.08
N GLU A 487 -11.80 4.40 46.45
CA GLU A 487 -10.78 5.40 46.80
C GLU A 487 -11.33 6.83 46.57
N TRP A 488 -11.89 7.12 45.40
CA TRP A 488 -12.49 8.41 45.06
C TRP A 488 -13.67 8.79 45.96
N LEU A 489 -14.55 7.84 46.30
CA LEU A 489 -15.66 8.05 47.21
C LEU A 489 -15.20 8.30 48.65
N SER A 490 -14.04 7.75 49.06
CA SER A 490 -13.44 7.98 50.37
C SER A 490 -12.63 9.28 50.48
N ASN A 491 -12.33 9.95 49.37
CA ASN A 491 -11.40 11.08 49.34
C ASN A 491 -12.04 12.37 49.88
N GLU A 492 -11.55 12.84 51.03
CA GLU A 492 -12.02 14.05 51.71
C GLU A 492 -12.04 15.28 50.80
N THR A 493 -11.04 15.49 49.92
CA THR A 493 -11.00 16.67 49.04
C THR A 493 -12.11 16.67 47.99
N VAL A 494 -12.52 15.49 47.53
CA VAL A 494 -13.62 15.31 46.58
C VAL A 494 -14.96 15.48 47.28
N GLN A 495 -15.10 14.91 48.49
CA GLN A 495 -16.30 15.08 49.31
C GLN A 495 -16.53 16.55 49.70
N GLU A 496 -15.51 17.27 50.15
CA GLU A 496 -15.64 18.68 50.54
C GLU A 496 -16.02 19.59 49.36
N ALA A 497 -15.40 19.38 48.19
CA ALA A 497 -15.69 20.16 47.00
C ALA A 497 -17.11 19.90 46.43
N LEU A 498 -17.58 18.65 46.48
CA LEU A 498 -18.91 18.28 46.00
C LEU A 498 -20.04 18.47 47.04
N ARG A 499 -19.71 18.68 48.31
CA ARG A 499 -20.65 18.94 49.42
C ARG A 499 -21.76 19.97 49.11
N PRO A 500 -21.54 21.07 48.36
CA PRO A 500 -22.61 21.99 47.99
C PRO A 500 -23.72 21.36 47.14
N CYS A 501 -23.40 20.34 46.33
CA CYS A 501 -24.34 19.67 45.42
C CYS A 501 -25.41 18.86 46.18
N LEU A 502 -25.16 18.49 47.44
CA LEU A 502 -26.13 17.86 48.34
C LEU A 502 -27.21 18.84 48.84
N GLY A 503 -27.09 20.13 48.55
CA GLY A 503 -28.07 21.13 48.95
C GLY A 503 -29.34 21.07 48.09
N PRO A 504 -30.56 20.98 48.66
CA PRO A 504 -31.82 20.90 47.88
C PRO A 504 -32.19 22.21 47.15
N ALA A 505 -31.35 23.24 47.26
CA ALA A 505 -31.43 24.49 46.51
C ALA A 505 -30.19 24.73 45.60
N TYR A 506 -29.37 23.69 45.38
CA TYR A 506 -28.23 23.75 44.48
C TYR A 506 -28.68 23.75 43.01
N VAL A 507 -28.17 24.71 42.25
CA VAL A 507 -28.36 24.85 40.81
C VAL A 507 -27.01 25.23 40.22
N ASP A 508 -26.56 24.54 39.16
CA ASP A 508 -25.44 25.03 38.38
C ASP A 508 -25.93 25.78 37.14
N SER A 509 -25.98 27.11 37.27
CA SER A 509 -26.39 28.06 36.21
C SER A 509 -25.20 28.55 35.38
N ASP A 510 -24.28 27.64 35.03
CA ASP A 510 -23.17 27.94 34.12
C ASP A 510 -23.71 28.28 32.71
N PRO A 511 -23.21 29.33 32.03
CA PRO A 511 -23.69 29.73 30.71
C PRO A 511 -23.38 28.72 29.60
N THR A 512 -22.62 27.66 29.87
CA THR A 512 -22.36 26.58 28.91
C THR A 512 -23.52 25.59 28.75
N PHE A 513 -24.44 25.51 29.73
CA PHE A 513 -25.62 24.64 29.66
C PHE A 513 -26.72 25.21 28.76
N ASN A 514 -27.32 24.36 27.93
CA ASN A 514 -28.24 24.76 26.88
C ASN A 514 -29.42 23.80 26.78
N LEU A 515 -30.64 24.33 26.97
CA LEU A 515 -31.90 23.60 26.87
C LEU A 515 -32.07 22.77 25.58
N ASN A 516 -31.47 23.18 24.46
CA ASN A 516 -31.57 22.46 23.20
C ASN A 516 -30.58 21.28 23.08
N ILE A 517 -29.75 21.03 24.10
CA ILE A 517 -28.62 20.09 24.07
C ILE A 517 -28.53 19.26 25.38
N ASP A 518 -28.88 19.84 26.53
CA ASP A 518 -28.86 19.18 27.83
C ASP A 518 -30.25 18.62 28.18
N GLU A 519 -30.34 17.30 28.39
CA GLU A 519 -31.60 16.60 28.70
C GLU A 519 -32.11 16.83 30.12
N ASP A 520 -31.20 17.09 31.07
CA ASP A 520 -31.43 17.35 32.49
C ASP A 520 -31.51 18.86 32.82
N TYR A 521 -31.75 19.71 31.82
CA TYR A 521 -31.85 21.16 32.00
C TYR A 521 -33.16 21.56 32.71
N ASP A 522 -33.06 22.18 33.89
CA ASP A 522 -34.23 22.62 34.64
C ASP A 522 -34.68 24.03 34.21
N HIS A 523 -35.73 24.07 33.38
CA HIS A 523 -36.41 25.28 32.92
C HIS A 523 -36.81 26.27 34.05
N ARG A 524 -37.02 25.80 35.28
CA ARG A 524 -37.46 26.63 36.41
C ARG A 524 -36.29 27.20 37.20
N ALA A 525 -35.16 26.49 37.19
CA ALA A 525 -33.94 26.88 37.89
C ALA A 525 -32.96 27.67 37.00
N SER A 526 -33.11 27.60 35.67
CA SER A 526 -32.18 28.18 34.69
C SER A 526 -30.75 27.63 34.85
N GLY A 527 -30.64 26.30 34.81
CA GLY A 527 -29.40 25.55 35.00
C GLY A 527 -29.67 24.07 35.20
N VAL A 528 -28.64 23.30 35.52
CA VAL A 528 -28.79 21.88 35.85
C VAL A 528 -28.97 21.71 37.36
N THR A 529 -29.92 20.87 37.78
CA THR A 529 -30.16 20.55 39.20
C THR A 529 -29.89 19.06 39.46
N PRO A 530 -29.38 18.67 40.65
CA PRO A 530 -29.23 17.27 41.03
C PRO A 530 -30.57 16.51 40.97
N THR A 531 -31.67 17.22 41.25
CA THR A 531 -33.02 16.68 41.14
C THR A 531 -33.40 16.31 39.70
N ALA A 532 -33.06 17.14 38.71
CA ALA A 532 -33.31 16.87 37.29
C ALA A 532 -32.35 15.80 36.72
N PHE A 533 -31.06 15.86 37.05
CA PHE A 533 -30.08 14.83 36.68
C PHE A 533 -30.53 13.43 37.12
N CYS A 534 -31.03 13.30 38.36
CA CYS A 534 -31.56 12.03 38.86
C CYS A 534 -32.88 11.58 38.19
N MET A 535 -33.63 12.46 37.52
CA MET A 535 -34.82 12.05 36.76
C MET A 535 -34.46 11.42 35.40
N VAL A 536 -33.24 11.63 34.90
CA VAL A 536 -32.77 11.12 33.60
C VAL A 536 -31.77 9.97 33.76
N TYR A 537 -30.87 10.06 34.75
CA TYR A 537 -29.68 9.19 34.81
C TYR A 537 -29.59 8.26 36.03
N LEU A 538 -30.51 8.34 37.01
CA LEU A 538 -30.40 7.53 38.24
C LEU A 538 -30.47 6.03 37.96
N ASP A 539 -31.42 5.59 37.14
CA ASP A 539 -31.61 4.19 36.76
C ASP A 539 -30.35 3.62 36.06
N TRP A 540 -29.65 4.45 35.28
CA TRP A 540 -28.39 4.10 34.62
C TRP A 540 -27.22 3.97 35.61
N ILE A 541 -27.12 4.88 36.59
CA ILE A 541 -26.13 4.80 37.67
C ILE A 541 -26.34 3.53 38.51
N GLN A 542 -27.59 3.23 38.87
CA GLN A 542 -27.95 2.04 39.64
C GLN A 542 -27.68 0.75 38.84
N TYR A 543 -28.02 0.73 37.54
CA TYR A 543 -27.69 -0.39 36.65
C TYR A 543 -26.17 -0.62 36.57
N CYS A 544 -25.38 0.43 36.33
CA CYS A 544 -23.93 0.33 36.26
C CYS A 544 -23.30 -0.14 37.59
N ASN A 545 -23.81 0.33 38.74
CA ASN A 545 -23.39 -0.15 40.05
C ASN A 545 -23.70 -1.65 40.25
N SER A 546 -24.87 -2.11 39.80
CA SER A 546 -25.30 -3.52 39.90
C SER A 546 -24.42 -4.50 39.09
N ARG A 547 -23.67 -4.01 38.11
CA ARG A 547 -22.73 -4.80 37.30
C ARG A 547 -21.31 -4.88 37.92
N ARG A 548 -21.03 -4.19 39.04
CA ARG A 548 -19.73 -4.32 39.76
C ARG A 548 -19.61 -5.67 40.47
N GLN A 549 -18.37 -6.12 40.68
CA GLN A 549 -18.07 -7.27 41.56
C GLN A 549 -18.34 -6.93 43.04
N THR A 550 -18.08 -5.67 43.43
CA THR A 550 -18.46 -5.06 44.70
C THR A 550 -19.42 -3.88 44.43
N PRO A 551 -20.75 -4.07 44.44
CA PRO A 551 -21.68 -2.95 44.37
C PRO A 551 -21.47 -2.01 45.56
N VAL A 552 -21.51 -0.70 45.33
CA VAL A 552 -21.56 0.29 46.41
C VAL A 552 -22.94 0.17 47.08
N GLU A 553 -22.97 0.02 48.41
CA GLU A 553 -24.22 -0.26 49.16
C GLU A 553 -25.25 0.87 48.99
N ASP A 554 -24.80 2.13 49.09
CA ASP A 554 -25.64 3.32 48.86
C ASP A 554 -25.58 3.77 47.39
N SER A 555 -26.66 3.52 46.64
CA SER A 555 -26.89 4.10 45.31
C SER A 555 -28.26 4.78 45.18
N GLU A 556 -28.79 5.27 46.30
CA GLU A 556 -29.95 6.17 46.32
C GLU A 556 -29.58 7.59 45.87
N ARG A 557 -30.58 8.47 45.75
CA ARG A 557 -30.45 9.82 45.17
C ARG A 557 -29.36 10.68 45.82
N ASP A 558 -29.26 10.62 47.14
CA ASP A 558 -28.38 11.46 47.95
C ASP A 558 -27.03 10.77 48.25
N SER A 559 -26.73 9.67 47.54
CA SER A 559 -25.49 8.89 47.71
C SER A 559 -24.24 9.65 47.24
N PRO A 560 -23.06 9.36 47.82
CA PRO A 560 -21.80 9.92 47.33
C PRO A 560 -21.49 9.46 45.89
N LEU A 561 -21.98 8.28 45.46
CA LEU A 561 -21.86 7.79 44.09
C LEU A 561 -22.62 8.67 43.09
N VAL A 562 -23.91 8.92 43.33
CA VAL A 562 -24.71 9.82 42.47
C VAL A 562 -24.14 11.23 42.47
N THR A 563 -23.65 11.71 43.62
CA THR A 563 -23.00 13.02 43.75
C THR A 563 -21.70 13.13 42.96
N LEU A 564 -20.85 12.09 42.97
CA LEU A 564 -19.61 12.02 42.18
C LEU A 564 -19.91 11.96 40.67
N CYS A 565 -20.88 11.13 40.26
CA CYS A 565 -21.34 11.07 38.87
C CYS A 565 -21.86 12.44 38.40
N PHE A 566 -22.71 13.11 39.20
CA PHE A 566 -23.20 14.46 38.91
C PHE A 566 -22.04 15.46 38.72
N GLY A 567 -21.09 15.50 39.67
CA GLY A 567 -19.92 16.38 39.60
C GLY A 567 -19.08 16.18 38.33
N LEU A 568 -18.80 14.92 37.95
CA LEU A 568 -18.02 14.60 36.75
C LEU A 568 -18.79 14.90 35.44
N CYS A 569 -20.10 14.74 35.43
CA CYS A 569 -20.94 15.08 34.26
C CYS A 569 -21.19 16.60 34.11
N ILE A 570 -21.15 17.37 35.20
CA ILE A 570 -21.12 18.84 35.18
C ILE A 570 -19.76 19.34 34.67
N LEU A 571 -18.67 18.86 35.26
CA LEU A 571 -17.28 19.09 34.83
C LEU A 571 -17.09 18.83 33.32
N GLY A 572 -17.47 17.63 32.86
CA GLY A 572 -17.25 17.21 31.47
C GLY A 572 -17.97 18.11 30.45
N ARG A 573 -19.15 18.62 30.81
CA ARG A 573 -19.91 19.58 30.01
C ARG A 573 -19.31 20.99 30.06
N ARG A 574 -18.94 21.49 31.24
CA ARG A 574 -18.26 22.80 31.36
C ARG A 574 -16.92 22.82 30.62
N ALA A 575 -16.16 21.72 30.64
CA ALA A 575 -14.94 21.58 29.86
C ALA A 575 -15.21 21.70 28.34
N LEU A 576 -16.26 21.05 27.83
CA LEU A 576 -16.67 21.14 26.43
C LEU A 576 -17.17 22.53 26.06
N GLY A 577 -17.97 23.15 26.93
CA GLY A 577 -18.41 24.54 26.79
C GLY A 577 -17.25 25.54 26.76
N THR A 578 -16.27 25.36 27.65
CA THR A 578 -15.04 26.18 27.70
C THR A 578 -14.20 26.01 26.44
N ALA A 579 -14.01 24.77 25.97
CA ALA A 579 -13.27 24.48 24.75
C ALA A 579 -13.99 25.02 23.49
N SER A 580 -15.33 25.04 23.49
CA SER A 580 -16.17 25.64 22.44
C SER A 580 -16.43 27.15 22.61
N HIS A 581 -15.60 27.85 23.40
CA HIS A 581 -15.68 29.29 23.64
C HIS A 581 -17.06 29.79 24.14
N SER A 582 -17.77 28.95 24.88
CA SER A 582 -19.17 29.14 25.32
C SER A 582 -20.17 29.34 24.17
N MET A 583 -19.85 28.85 22.97
CA MET A 583 -20.68 28.92 21.76
C MET A 583 -21.13 27.53 21.28
N SER A 584 -21.39 26.60 22.20
CA SER A 584 -21.86 25.22 21.96
C SER A 584 -23.17 25.12 21.13
N ALA A 585 -23.91 26.22 21.00
CA ALA A 585 -25.08 26.33 20.12
C ALA A 585 -24.72 26.42 18.62
N SER A 586 -23.49 26.84 18.29
CA SER A 586 -22.95 26.91 16.93
C SER A 586 -22.11 25.67 16.61
N LEU A 587 -22.09 25.25 15.34
CA LEU A 587 -21.48 23.98 14.93
C LEU A 587 -19.94 24.02 14.98
N GLU A 588 -19.31 25.06 14.42
CA GLU A 588 -17.85 25.15 14.32
C GLU A 588 -17.16 25.19 15.71
N PRO A 589 -17.59 26.02 16.68
CA PRO A 589 -17.00 26.01 18.02
C PRO A 589 -17.28 24.70 18.76
N PHE A 590 -18.46 24.09 18.56
CA PHE A 590 -18.80 22.80 19.16
C PHE A 590 -17.89 21.67 18.66
N LEU A 591 -17.64 21.60 17.34
CA LEU A 591 -16.72 20.62 16.74
C LEU A 591 -15.27 20.85 17.20
N TYR A 592 -14.80 22.09 17.24
CA TYR A 592 -13.48 22.44 17.77
C TYR A 592 -13.33 22.01 19.24
N GLY A 593 -14.32 22.31 20.08
CA GLY A 593 -14.32 21.92 21.49
C GLY A 593 -14.34 20.40 21.67
N LEU A 594 -15.15 19.69 20.89
CA LEU A 594 -15.24 18.23 20.90
C LEU A 594 -13.90 17.59 20.48
N HIS A 595 -13.26 18.10 19.43
CA HIS A 595 -11.96 17.62 18.95
C HIS A 595 -10.84 17.85 20.00
N ALA A 596 -10.82 19.02 20.64
CA ALA A 596 -9.88 19.32 21.71
C ALA A 596 -10.01 18.32 22.89
N LEU A 597 -11.23 18.05 23.35
CA LEU A 597 -11.45 17.07 24.42
C LEU A 597 -11.16 15.62 23.97
N PHE A 598 -11.48 15.26 22.73
CA PHE A 598 -11.20 13.92 22.18
C PHE A 598 -9.69 13.62 22.14
N LYS A 599 -8.89 14.62 21.76
CA LYS A 599 -7.43 14.61 21.83
C LYS A 599 -6.91 14.54 23.27
N GLY A 600 -7.61 15.14 24.23
CA GLY A 600 -7.27 15.13 25.66
C GLY A 600 -6.86 16.50 26.21
N ASP A 601 -7.09 17.60 25.47
CA ASP A 601 -6.69 18.96 25.84
C ASP A 601 -7.67 19.59 26.86
N PHE A 602 -7.83 18.97 28.03
CA PHE A 602 -8.73 19.44 29.09
C PHE A 602 -8.27 20.77 29.71
N ARG A 603 -9.04 21.83 29.49
CA ARG A 603 -8.80 23.16 30.06
C ARG A 603 -9.81 23.45 31.17
N ILE A 604 -9.45 23.07 32.40
CA ILE A 604 -10.25 23.38 33.59
C ILE A 604 -10.00 24.84 33.99
N THR A 605 -11.05 25.67 33.88
CA THR A 605 -11.00 27.13 34.13
C THR A 605 -11.84 27.57 35.32
N SER A 606 -12.67 26.68 35.86
CA SER A 606 -13.56 26.94 36.99
C SER A 606 -12.92 26.48 38.29
N PRO A 607 -12.83 27.32 39.33
CA PRO A 607 -12.31 26.91 40.64
C PRO A 607 -13.22 25.91 41.36
N ARG A 608 -14.45 25.70 40.87
CA ARG A 608 -15.35 24.64 41.37
C ARG A 608 -14.93 23.23 40.94
N ASP A 609 -14.02 23.14 39.98
CA ASP A 609 -13.63 21.90 39.31
C ASP A 609 -12.18 21.47 39.63
N GLU A 610 -11.46 22.25 40.44
CA GLU A 610 -10.06 22.00 40.80
C GLU A 610 -9.86 20.73 41.66
N TRP A 611 -10.91 20.22 42.31
CA TRP A 611 -10.87 18.95 43.07
C TRP A 611 -10.49 17.75 42.21
N VAL A 612 -10.70 17.82 40.90
CA VAL A 612 -10.31 16.79 39.94
C VAL A 612 -8.79 16.65 39.85
N PHE A 613 -8.02 17.69 40.22
CA PHE A 613 -6.56 17.60 40.33
C PHE A 613 -6.07 16.73 41.50
N ALA A 614 -6.96 16.21 42.35
CA ALA A 614 -6.62 15.21 43.36
C ALA A 614 -6.26 13.84 42.75
N ASP A 615 -6.81 13.48 41.58
CA ASP A 615 -6.40 12.29 40.83
C ASP A 615 -6.65 12.44 39.32
N MET A 616 -5.55 12.44 38.55
CA MET A 616 -5.59 12.53 37.08
C MET A 616 -6.32 11.38 36.38
N ASP A 617 -6.51 10.23 37.05
CA ASP A 617 -7.31 9.14 36.49
C ASP A 617 -8.80 9.54 36.33
N LEU A 618 -9.30 10.55 37.07
CA LEU A 618 -10.65 11.10 36.86
C LEU A 618 -10.81 11.76 35.48
N LEU A 619 -9.78 12.42 34.95
CA LEU A 619 -9.81 12.93 33.58
C LEU A 619 -9.43 11.82 32.60
N ASN A 620 -8.29 11.16 32.83
CA ASN A 620 -7.65 10.29 31.85
C ASN A 620 -8.33 8.91 31.67
N ARG A 621 -9.05 8.40 32.69
CA ARG A 621 -9.75 7.11 32.63
C ARG A 621 -11.27 7.19 32.68
N VAL A 622 -11.84 8.37 32.92
CA VAL A 622 -13.30 8.56 32.96
C VAL A 622 -13.77 9.59 31.93
N VAL A 623 -13.38 10.86 32.07
CA VAL A 623 -13.91 11.91 31.18
C VAL A 623 -13.39 11.75 29.74
N ALA A 624 -12.09 11.49 29.53
CA ALA A 624 -11.52 11.35 28.19
C ALA A 624 -12.03 10.10 27.44
N PRO A 625 -12.11 8.89 28.06
CA PRO A 625 -12.81 7.76 27.47
C PRO A 625 -14.30 8.03 27.25
N GLY A 626 -14.95 8.81 28.14
CA GLY A 626 -16.34 9.24 27.99
C GLY A 626 -16.61 10.05 26.72
N VAL A 627 -15.75 11.03 26.39
CA VAL A 627 -15.82 11.81 25.12
C VAL A 627 -15.58 10.91 23.91
N ARG A 628 -14.65 9.97 24.03
CA ARG A 628 -14.25 9.06 22.94
C ARG A 628 -15.35 8.04 22.63
N MET A 629 -15.95 7.43 23.66
CA MET A 629 -17.03 6.45 23.53
C MET A 629 -18.34 7.09 23.08
N SER A 630 -18.67 8.31 23.51
CA SER A 630 -19.92 8.96 23.10
C SER A 630 -19.98 9.23 21.60
N LEU A 631 -18.86 9.57 20.96
CA LEU A 631 -18.75 9.72 19.51
C LEU A 631 -19.04 8.40 18.77
N LYS A 632 -18.61 7.26 19.33
CA LYS A 632 -18.88 5.92 18.80
C LYS A 632 -20.36 5.54 18.98
N LEU A 633 -20.93 5.70 20.17
CA LEU A 633 -22.35 5.43 20.43
C LEU A 633 -23.26 6.31 19.56
N HIS A 634 -22.89 7.58 19.37
CA HIS A 634 -23.60 8.50 18.48
C HIS A 634 -23.51 8.07 17.00
N GLN A 635 -22.42 7.43 16.56
CA GLN A 635 -22.34 6.83 15.22
C GLN A 635 -23.28 5.61 15.09
N ASP A 636 -23.31 4.74 16.11
CA ASP A 636 -24.13 3.52 16.10
C ASP A 636 -25.64 3.82 16.19
N HIS A 637 -26.04 4.91 16.83
CA HIS A 637 -27.43 5.39 16.90
C HIS A 637 -28.08 5.58 15.52
N PHE A 638 -27.33 5.88 14.47
CA PHE A 638 -27.86 5.97 13.09
C PHE A 638 -28.17 4.60 12.47
N THR A 639 -27.68 3.50 13.06
CA THR A 639 -27.94 2.13 12.62
C THR A 639 -29.13 1.52 13.35
N SER A 640 -29.23 1.75 14.67
CA SER A 640 -30.31 1.24 15.52
C SER A 640 -30.60 2.18 16.71
N PRO A 641 -31.41 3.25 16.52
CA PRO A 641 -31.62 4.27 17.54
C PRO A 641 -32.33 3.74 18.80
N ASP A 642 -33.28 2.82 18.61
CA ASP A 642 -34.12 2.28 19.70
C ASP A 642 -33.37 1.30 20.62
N GLU A 643 -32.22 0.75 20.19
CA GLU A 643 -31.51 -0.31 20.93
C GLU A 643 -30.77 0.21 22.18
N TYR A 644 -30.38 1.50 22.20
CA TYR A 644 -29.58 2.08 23.28
C TYR A 644 -30.40 2.77 24.39
N GLU A 645 -31.72 2.61 24.36
CA GLU A 645 -32.59 2.95 25.49
C GLU A 645 -32.73 1.79 26.50
N ASP A 646 -32.35 0.56 26.14
CA ASP A 646 -32.20 -0.55 27.10
C ASP A 646 -30.84 -0.45 27.82
N PRO A 647 -30.79 -0.29 29.16
CA PRO A 647 -29.55 -0.29 29.93
C PRO A 647 -28.69 -1.54 29.72
N VAL A 648 -29.30 -2.71 29.49
CA VAL A 648 -28.56 -3.96 29.27
C VAL A 648 -27.78 -3.88 27.96
N VAL A 649 -28.45 -3.49 26.88
CA VAL A 649 -27.84 -3.38 25.55
C VAL A 649 -26.78 -2.29 25.52
N LEU A 650 -27.04 -1.13 26.13
CA LEU A 650 -26.06 -0.04 26.21
C LEU A 650 -24.80 -0.43 26.99
N TYR A 651 -24.94 -1.08 28.15
CA TYR A 651 -23.79 -1.52 28.95
C TYR A 651 -22.95 -2.56 28.22
N ASP A 652 -23.60 -3.52 27.57
CA ASP A 652 -22.92 -4.60 26.84
C ASP A 652 -22.30 -4.07 25.53
N ALA A 653 -22.90 -3.07 24.89
CA ALA A 653 -22.33 -2.36 23.73
C ALA A 653 -21.08 -1.56 24.09
N ILE A 654 -21.09 -0.76 25.17
CA ILE A 654 -19.91 0.00 25.63
C ILE A 654 -18.77 -0.97 25.99
N THR A 655 -19.09 -2.03 26.75
CA THR A 655 -18.11 -3.08 27.13
C THR A 655 -17.51 -3.76 25.89
N ALA A 656 -18.35 -4.16 24.93
CA ALA A 656 -17.91 -4.81 23.70
C ALA A 656 -17.12 -3.88 22.76
N ASN A 657 -17.40 -2.58 22.76
CA ASN A 657 -16.64 -1.60 21.98
C ASN A 657 -15.24 -1.40 22.58
N GLU A 658 -15.13 -1.28 23.91
CA GLU A 658 -13.83 -1.16 24.61
C GLU A 658 -12.90 -2.37 24.36
N GLU A 659 -13.44 -3.59 24.33
CA GLU A 659 -12.64 -4.80 24.05
C GLU A 659 -12.21 -4.95 22.58
N LYS A 660 -12.97 -4.39 21.64
CA LYS A 660 -12.81 -4.65 20.19
C LYS A 660 -12.22 -3.48 19.40
N MET A 661 -12.26 -2.26 19.94
CA MET A 661 -11.90 -1.04 19.22
C MET A 661 -10.98 -0.14 20.06
N LEU A 662 -9.88 0.32 19.44
CA LEU A 662 -9.16 1.47 20.00
C LEU A 662 -9.85 2.76 19.56
N ILE A 663 -10.23 3.61 20.52
CA ILE A 663 -10.68 4.97 20.25
C ILE A 663 -9.61 5.95 20.77
N SER A 664 -8.94 6.65 19.85
CA SER A 664 -7.91 7.66 20.19
C SER A 664 -7.74 8.67 19.07
N HIS A 665 -7.07 9.79 19.36
CA HIS A 665 -6.63 10.75 18.33
C HIS A 665 -5.50 10.13 17.48
N GLU A 666 -5.39 10.46 16.19
CA GLU A 666 -4.44 9.76 15.29
C GLU A 666 -2.96 10.10 15.56
N GLY A 667 -2.70 11.27 16.14
CA GLY A 667 -1.37 11.67 16.61
C GLY A 667 -0.95 11.02 17.95
N ASP A 668 -1.81 10.20 18.55
CA ASP A 668 -1.48 9.42 19.75
C ASP A 668 -0.53 8.26 19.38
N PRO A 669 0.61 8.06 20.06
CA PRO A 669 1.49 6.91 19.78
C PRO A 669 0.78 5.55 19.93
N VAL A 670 -0.31 5.46 20.71
CA VAL A 670 -1.13 4.24 20.86
C VAL A 670 -1.93 3.94 19.58
N TRP A 671 -2.40 4.95 18.84
CA TRP A 671 -3.03 4.76 17.51
C TRP A 671 -2.07 4.03 16.55
N ARG A 672 -0.82 4.52 16.52
CA ARG A 672 0.23 3.95 15.70
C ARG A 672 0.62 2.54 16.15
N SER A 673 0.75 2.26 17.45
CA SER A 673 1.08 0.90 17.91
C SER A 673 -0.04 -0.09 17.57
N ALA A 674 -1.31 0.28 17.75
CA ALA A 674 -2.47 -0.55 17.44
C ALA A 674 -2.59 -0.93 15.95
N ILE A 675 -2.38 0.03 15.03
CA ILE A 675 -2.40 -0.21 13.59
C ILE A 675 -1.33 -1.22 13.17
N LEU A 676 -0.12 -1.10 13.74
CA LEU A 676 1.02 -1.98 13.45
C LEU A 676 0.90 -3.34 14.16
N ALA A 677 0.23 -3.39 15.30
CA ALA A 677 -0.13 -4.60 16.05
C ALA A 677 -1.33 -5.37 15.48
N ASN A 678 -1.99 -4.84 14.44
CA ASN A 678 -3.13 -5.47 13.75
C ASN A 678 -4.44 -5.54 14.58
N MET A 679 -4.76 -4.48 15.34
CA MET A 679 -6.07 -4.33 15.99
C MET A 679 -7.23 -4.41 14.97
N PRO A 680 -8.39 -5.02 15.31
CA PRO A 680 -9.42 -5.31 14.32
C PRO A 680 -10.26 -4.09 13.91
N SER A 681 -10.45 -3.13 14.81
CA SER A 681 -11.15 -1.86 14.53
C SER A 681 -10.53 -0.70 15.32
N LEU A 682 -10.55 0.50 14.75
CA LEU A 682 -10.13 1.74 15.40
C LEU A 682 -11.05 2.90 14.99
N LEU A 683 -11.20 3.91 15.86
CA LEU A 683 -11.95 5.14 15.57
C LEU A 683 -11.19 6.39 16.04
N ALA A 684 -11.12 7.40 15.17
CA ALA A 684 -10.58 8.72 15.46
C ALA A 684 -11.51 9.84 14.98
N LEU A 685 -11.37 11.02 15.57
CA LEU A 685 -11.88 12.28 15.04
C LEU A 685 -10.68 13.05 14.48
N ARG A 686 -10.64 13.25 13.16
CA ARG A 686 -9.61 14.05 12.47
C ARG A 686 -10.14 15.45 12.20
N HIS A 687 -9.29 16.46 12.38
CA HIS A 687 -9.47 17.82 11.87
C HIS A 687 -8.59 18.00 10.63
N VAL A 688 -9.18 18.53 9.56
CA VAL A 688 -8.55 18.80 8.26
C VAL A 688 -8.81 20.26 7.92
N MET A 689 -7.75 21.02 7.59
CA MET A 689 -7.87 22.39 7.10
C MET A 689 -7.70 22.40 5.58
N ASP A 690 -8.79 22.57 4.82
CA ASP A 690 -8.77 22.56 3.35
C ASP A 690 -9.28 23.90 2.79
N ASP A 691 -8.50 24.50 1.88
CA ASP A 691 -8.67 25.86 1.31
C ASP A 691 -9.10 26.98 2.28
N GLY A 692 -8.75 26.85 3.57
CA GLY A 692 -9.10 27.82 4.63
C GLY A 692 -10.43 27.55 5.35
N SER A 693 -10.99 26.35 5.19
CA SER A 693 -12.16 25.85 5.93
C SER A 693 -11.79 24.70 6.88
N ASP A 694 -12.43 24.65 8.05
CA ASP A 694 -12.22 23.62 9.07
C ASP A 694 -13.20 22.44 8.87
N GLU A 695 -12.72 21.34 8.29
CA GLU A 695 -13.49 20.09 8.18
C GLU A 695 -13.14 19.12 9.32
N TYR A 696 -14.16 18.61 10.01
CA TYR A 696 -14.02 17.57 11.03
C TYR A 696 -14.59 16.25 10.51
N LYS A 697 -13.81 15.17 10.59
CA LYS A 697 -14.13 13.87 9.99
C LYS A 697 -13.98 12.75 11.02
N ILE A 698 -15.04 11.97 11.22
CA ILE A 698 -14.96 10.71 11.98
C ILE A 698 -14.37 9.67 11.03
N ILE A 699 -13.19 9.16 11.38
CA ILE A 699 -12.48 8.16 10.60
C ILE A 699 -12.50 6.85 11.37
N MET A 700 -13.14 5.85 10.76
CA MET A 700 -13.17 4.48 11.27
C MET A 700 -12.27 3.60 10.40
N LEU A 701 -11.39 2.84 11.05
CA LEU A 701 -10.51 1.88 10.40
C LEU A 701 -10.97 0.47 10.75
N ASN A 702 -11.29 -0.34 9.74
CA ASN A 702 -11.64 -1.74 9.95
C ASN A 702 -10.64 -2.64 9.24
N LYS A 703 -10.05 -3.57 9.99
CA LYS A 703 -9.07 -4.51 9.45
C LYS A 703 -9.78 -5.53 8.55
N ARG A 704 -9.42 -5.55 7.26
CA ARG A 704 -10.07 -6.37 6.22
C ARG A 704 -9.05 -6.89 5.20
N PHE A 705 -9.49 -7.81 4.36
CA PHE A 705 -8.73 -8.25 3.20
C PHE A 705 -9.02 -7.33 2.01
N LEU A 706 -8.05 -6.49 1.65
CA LEU A 706 -8.14 -5.55 0.54
C LEU A 706 -7.75 -6.22 -0.77
N SER A 707 -8.44 -5.88 -1.86
CA SER A 707 -8.16 -6.37 -3.20
C SER A 707 -7.38 -5.34 -4.00
N PHE A 708 -6.12 -5.63 -4.30
CA PHE A 708 -5.28 -4.81 -5.18
C PHE A 708 -5.23 -5.37 -6.61
N ARG A 709 -5.27 -4.50 -7.61
CA ARG A 709 -4.70 -4.78 -8.93
C ARG A 709 -3.18 -4.70 -8.83
N VAL A 710 -2.49 -5.65 -9.48
CA VAL A 710 -1.03 -5.67 -9.61
C VAL A 710 -0.67 -5.37 -11.05
N ILE A 711 -0.15 -4.18 -11.31
CA ILE A 711 0.27 -3.71 -12.63
C ILE A 711 1.78 -3.83 -12.70
N LYS A 712 2.31 -4.61 -13.65
CA LYS A 712 3.75 -4.67 -13.92
C LYS A 712 4.13 -3.54 -14.88
N VAL A 713 5.10 -2.71 -14.49
CA VAL A 713 5.60 -1.60 -15.31
C VAL A 713 6.94 -1.97 -15.95
N ASN A 714 7.19 -1.51 -17.18
CA ASN A 714 8.49 -1.63 -17.81
C ASN A 714 9.54 -0.85 -17.00
N ARG A 715 10.46 -1.56 -16.34
CA ARG A 715 11.51 -0.97 -15.50
C ARG A 715 12.38 0.06 -16.21
N GLU A 716 12.60 -0.08 -17.53
CA GLU A 716 13.40 0.89 -18.29
C GLU A 716 12.63 2.19 -18.56
N CYS A 717 11.29 2.13 -18.57
CA CYS A 717 10.44 3.32 -18.51
C CYS A 717 10.56 4.04 -17.16
N VAL A 718 10.48 3.30 -16.05
CA VAL A 718 10.66 3.85 -14.69
C VAL A 718 12.04 4.48 -14.52
N ARG A 719 13.11 3.74 -14.82
CA ARG A 719 14.50 4.23 -14.75
C ARG A 719 14.73 5.44 -15.66
N GLY A 720 14.14 5.43 -16.86
CA GLY A 720 14.23 6.53 -17.82
C GLY A 720 13.52 7.81 -17.39
N LEU A 721 12.30 7.69 -16.87
CA LEU A 721 11.52 8.83 -16.35
C LEU A 721 12.16 9.40 -15.08
N TRP A 722 12.59 8.56 -14.13
CA TRP A 722 13.31 8.99 -12.93
C TRP A 722 14.64 9.68 -13.28
N ALA A 723 15.41 9.16 -14.24
CA ALA A 723 16.63 9.81 -14.72
C ALA A 723 16.34 11.11 -15.48
N GLY A 724 15.21 11.19 -16.20
CA GLY A 724 14.67 12.41 -16.80
C GLY A 724 14.42 13.48 -15.74
N GLN A 725 13.57 13.18 -14.75
CA GLN A 725 13.22 14.10 -13.66
C GLN A 725 14.45 14.59 -12.87
N GLN A 726 15.44 13.72 -12.63
CA GLN A 726 16.65 14.14 -11.91
C GLN A 726 17.56 15.04 -12.76
N GLN A 727 17.69 14.79 -14.07
CA GLN A 727 18.39 15.72 -14.96
C GLN A 727 17.62 17.04 -15.09
N GLU A 728 16.31 16.98 -15.16
CA GLU A 728 15.41 18.13 -15.20
C GLU A 728 15.56 19.01 -13.94
N LEU A 729 15.29 18.47 -12.75
CA LEU A 729 15.19 19.26 -11.51
C LEU A 729 16.56 19.57 -10.89
N VAL A 730 17.50 18.62 -10.90
CA VAL A 730 18.79 18.77 -10.21
C VAL A 730 19.86 19.40 -11.12
N PHE A 731 20.08 18.84 -12.32
CA PHE A 731 21.15 19.33 -13.21
C PHE A 731 20.76 20.60 -13.97
N LEU A 732 19.56 20.66 -14.56
CA LEU A 732 19.08 21.84 -15.28
C LEU A 732 18.47 22.93 -14.38
N ARG A 733 18.26 22.64 -13.09
CA ARG A 733 17.78 23.58 -12.04
C ARG A 733 16.49 24.37 -12.38
N ASN A 734 15.70 23.95 -13.36
CA ASN A 734 14.49 24.64 -13.77
C ASN A 734 13.40 24.48 -12.66
N ARG A 735 12.83 25.62 -12.25
CA ARG A 735 11.92 25.76 -11.09
C ARG A 735 10.44 25.94 -11.48
N ASN A 736 10.09 25.82 -12.76
CA ASN A 736 8.70 25.90 -13.18
C ASN A 736 7.89 24.73 -12.58
N PRO A 737 6.71 24.96 -11.96
CA PRO A 737 5.81 23.87 -11.56
C PRO A 737 5.12 23.20 -12.76
N GLU A 738 4.76 23.97 -13.80
CA GLU A 738 4.09 23.49 -15.01
C GLU A 738 5.09 22.88 -16.01
N ARG A 739 5.79 21.83 -15.55
CA ARG A 739 7.05 21.40 -16.15
C ARG A 739 6.95 20.15 -17.01
N GLY A 740 7.33 20.31 -18.29
CA GLY A 740 7.51 19.19 -19.23
C GLY A 740 6.29 18.29 -19.33
N SER A 741 5.11 18.85 -19.03
CA SER A 741 3.89 18.12 -18.75
C SER A 741 3.22 17.71 -20.05
N ILE A 742 3.67 16.58 -20.60
CA ILE A 742 2.74 15.69 -21.32
C ILE A 742 1.72 15.21 -20.27
N GLN A 743 0.68 16.01 -20.10
CA GLN A 743 -0.52 15.70 -19.33
C GLN A 743 -1.20 14.48 -19.96
N ASN A 744 -1.90 13.66 -19.17
CA ASN A 744 -2.66 12.49 -19.65
C ASN A 744 -1.83 11.41 -20.41
N ALA A 745 -0.56 11.19 -20.05
CA ALA A 745 0.29 10.14 -20.62
C ALA A 745 -0.03 8.73 -20.07
N LYS A 746 -1.31 8.31 -20.13
CA LYS A 746 -1.87 7.04 -19.59
C LYS A 746 -1.05 5.80 -19.97
N GLN A 747 -0.41 5.80 -21.14
CA GLN A 747 0.33 4.66 -21.69
C GLN A 747 1.71 4.45 -21.04
N ALA A 748 2.25 5.49 -20.41
CA ALA A 748 3.52 5.45 -19.68
C ALA A 748 3.34 5.55 -18.15
N LEU A 749 2.14 5.83 -17.64
CA LEU A 749 1.87 6.16 -16.22
C LEU A 749 2.84 7.21 -15.68
N ARG A 750 3.07 8.26 -16.48
CA ARG A 750 4.15 9.24 -16.27
C ARG A 750 4.00 9.96 -14.93
N ASN A 751 2.78 10.28 -14.52
CA ASN A 751 2.54 11.04 -13.29
C ASN A 751 2.68 10.14 -12.06
N MET A 752 2.13 8.93 -12.08
CA MET A 752 2.34 7.93 -11.01
C MET A 752 3.84 7.56 -10.85
N ILE A 753 4.58 7.42 -11.95
CA ILE A 753 6.03 7.14 -11.90
C ILE A 753 6.81 8.35 -11.39
N ASN A 754 6.47 9.57 -11.81
CA ASN A 754 7.21 10.76 -11.39
C ASN A 754 6.94 11.14 -9.92
N SER A 755 5.69 11.06 -9.45
CA SER A 755 5.36 11.28 -8.03
C SER A 755 6.09 10.29 -7.12
N SER A 756 6.29 9.05 -7.58
CA SER A 756 7.11 8.03 -6.90
C SER A 756 8.63 8.30 -6.85
N CYS A 757 9.16 9.41 -7.38
CA CYS A 757 10.57 9.76 -7.19
C CYS A 757 10.84 10.12 -5.72
N ASP A 758 11.92 9.61 -5.13
CA ASP A 758 12.32 10.00 -3.76
C ASP A 758 12.48 11.53 -3.63
N GLN A 759 12.08 12.07 -2.48
CA GLN A 759 12.24 13.50 -2.19
C GLN A 759 13.73 13.92 -2.27
N PRO A 760 14.05 15.12 -2.81
CA PRO A 760 13.15 16.21 -3.18
C PRO A 760 12.76 16.22 -4.68
N ILE A 761 12.84 15.09 -5.38
CA ILE A 761 12.59 15.02 -6.84
C ILE A 761 11.13 14.69 -7.14
N GLY A 762 10.52 13.84 -6.33
CA GLY A 762 9.07 13.60 -6.30
C GLY A 762 8.51 13.78 -4.90
N TYR A 763 7.28 13.33 -4.71
CA TYR A 763 6.44 13.59 -3.55
C TYR A 763 5.67 12.34 -3.07
N PRO A 764 6.34 11.19 -2.86
CA PRO A 764 5.69 10.04 -2.24
C PRO A 764 5.32 10.37 -0.80
N ILE A 765 4.09 9.99 -0.39
CA ILE A 765 3.60 10.11 0.98
C ILE A 765 4.45 9.25 1.94
N TYR A 766 4.89 8.09 1.47
CA TYR A 766 5.69 7.15 2.26
C TYR A 766 6.76 6.50 1.39
N VAL A 767 7.97 6.32 1.92
CA VAL A 767 9.02 5.51 1.31
C VAL A 767 9.53 4.53 2.35
N SER A 768 9.39 3.23 2.09
CA SER A 768 9.86 2.21 3.01
C SER A 768 11.39 2.20 3.09
N PRO A 769 11.97 1.74 4.22
CA PRO A 769 13.32 1.20 4.22
C PRO A 769 13.42 0.00 3.26
N LEU A 770 14.64 -0.47 2.99
CA LEU A 770 14.85 -1.71 2.23
C LEU A 770 14.37 -2.91 3.07
N THR A 771 13.28 -3.54 2.64
CA THR A 771 12.54 -4.54 3.42
C THR A 771 12.69 -5.92 2.78
N THR A 772 13.09 -6.92 3.58
CA THR A 772 13.27 -8.30 3.09
C THR A 772 12.12 -9.20 3.55
N SER A 773 11.42 -9.81 2.58
CA SER A 773 10.45 -10.88 2.77
C SER A 773 11.10 -12.26 2.63
N TYR A 774 10.63 -13.25 3.39
CA TYR A 774 11.20 -14.60 3.45
C TYR A 774 10.14 -15.67 3.18
N ALA A 775 10.45 -16.62 2.31
CA ALA A 775 9.53 -17.69 1.89
C ALA A 775 9.00 -18.54 3.07
N GLY A 776 9.83 -18.80 4.09
CA GLY A 776 9.46 -19.60 5.26
C GLY A 776 8.36 -18.99 6.15
N GLY A 777 8.10 -17.69 6.04
CA GLY A 777 7.01 -17.00 6.73
C GLY A 777 5.64 -17.25 6.10
N HIS A 778 5.56 -17.69 4.84
CA HIS A 778 4.31 -17.84 4.12
C HIS A 778 3.66 -19.20 4.39
N THR A 779 2.56 -19.21 5.15
CA THR A 779 1.81 -20.41 5.57
C THR A 779 1.40 -21.32 4.41
N GLN A 780 0.82 -20.75 3.33
CA GLN A 780 0.37 -21.55 2.18
C GLN A 780 1.55 -22.20 1.43
N LEU A 781 2.66 -21.49 1.17
CA LEU A 781 3.84 -22.10 0.55
C LEU A 781 4.45 -23.22 1.43
N ARG A 782 4.49 -23.02 2.75
CA ARG A 782 4.90 -24.04 3.74
C ARG A 782 4.03 -25.30 3.70
N SER A 783 2.80 -25.23 3.17
CA SER A 783 1.94 -26.41 2.92
C SER A 783 2.24 -27.15 1.61
N VAL A 784 2.96 -26.53 0.67
CA VAL A 784 3.31 -27.12 -0.65
C VAL A 784 4.75 -27.62 -0.69
N TRP A 785 5.69 -26.83 -0.19
CA TRP A 785 7.12 -27.17 -0.14
C TRP A 785 7.54 -27.80 1.20
N GLY A 786 6.66 -27.79 2.20
CA GLY A 786 6.97 -28.22 3.56
C GLY A 786 7.61 -27.12 4.42
N GLY A 787 7.94 -27.47 5.67
CA GLY A 787 8.74 -26.63 6.56
C GLY A 787 10.24 -26.67 6.23
N PRO A 788 11.06 -25.82 6.86
CA PRO A 788 12.51 -25.87 6.75
C PRO A 788 13.05 -27.26 7.12
N VAL A 789 14.12 -27.68 6.44
CA VAL A 789 14.70 -28.99 6.65
C VAL A 789 15.47 -29.00 7.97
N SER A 790 15.09 -29.89 8.88
CA SER A 790 15.77 -30.06 10.17
C SER A 790 16.18 -31.52 10.34
N PRO A 791 17.25 -31.83 11.11
CA PRO A 791 17.63 -33.22 11.37
C PRO A 791 16.50 -33.99 12.07
N HIS A 792 15.69 -33.29 12.89
CA HIS A 792 14.52 -33.86 13.54
C HIS A 792 13.40 -34.21 12.53
N ASN A 793 13.17 -33.35 11.52
CA ASN A 793 12.18 -33.60 10.46
C ASN A 793 12.63 -34.75 9.55
N ILE A 794 13.93 -34.82 9.22
CA ILE A 794 14.51 -35.96 8.48
C ILE A 794 14.40 -37.24 9.31
N TYR A 795 14.75 -37.20 10.59
CA TYR A 795 14.72 -38.36 11.50
C TYR A 795 13.29 -38.89 11.72
N THR A 796 12.30 -38.01 11.93
CA THR A 796 10.90 -38.43 12.06
C THR A 796 10.30 -38.88 10.73
N TRP A 797 10.72 -38.31 9.59
CA TRP A 797 10.36 -38.83 8.27
C TRP A 797 10.97 -40.21 8.02
N LEU A 798 12.24 -40.43 8.35
CA LEU A 798 12.91 -41.72 8.23
C LEU A 798 12.26 -42.78 9.12
N ILE A 799 11.99 -42.47 10.39
CA ILE A 799 11.30 -43.40 11.31
C ILE A 799 9.88 -43.68 10.83
N SER A 800 9.08 -42.66 10.49
CA SER A 800 7.71 -42.91 10.02
C SER A 800 7.65 -43.61 8.66
N SER A 801 8.67 -43.47 7.81
CA SER A 801 8.81 -44.23 6.56
C SER A 801 9.28 -45.66 6.82
N TRP A 802 10.19 -45.87 7.78
CA TRP A 802 10.62 -47.19 8.22
C TRP A 802 9.46 -47.96 8.86
N ASP A 803 8.68 -47.33 9.75
CA ASP A 803 7.46 -47.88 10.33
C ASP A 803 6.44 -48.27 9.26
N ARG A 804 6.26 -47.44 8.22
CA ARG A 804 5.37 -47.72 7.08
C ARG A 804 5.89 -48.89 6.26
N LEU A 805 7.20 -48.98 6.01
CA LEU A 805 7.84 -50.13 5.35
C LEU A 805 7.69 -51.41 6.19
N GLN A 806 7.95 -51.35 7.49
CA GLN A 806 7.86 -52.48 8.40
C GLN A 806 6.40 -52.99 8.52
N LYS A 807 5.41 -52.08 8.53
CA LYS A 807 3.98 -52.43 8.48
C LYS A 807 3.56 -52.96 7.10
N GLY A 808 4.09 -52.40 6.01
CA GLY A 808 3.83 -52.87 4.64
C GLY A 808 4.41 -54.26 4.36
N CYS A 809 5.65 -54.51 4.75
CA CYS A 809 6.29 -55.83 4.64
C CYS A 809 5.68 -56.86 5.62
N GLY A 810 5.10 -56.41 6.74
CA GLY A 810 4.36 -57.27 7.66
C GLY A 810 2.98 -57.75 7.16
N ALA A 811 2.40 -57.09 6.14
CA ALA A 811 1.11 -57.47 5.58
C ALA A 811 1.19 -58.57 4.49
N GLY A 812 2.40 -59.04 4.16
CA GLY A 812 2.67 -59.93 3.03
C GLY A 812 2.36 -61.42 3.23
N CYS A 813 1.32 -61.81 3.98
CA CYS A 813 0.81 -63.20 4.02
C CYS A 813 -0.58 -63.34 4.68
N ASN A 814 -1.64 -62.98 3.96
CA ASN A 814 -2.93 -63.71 4.06
C ASN A 814 -3.76 -63.50 2.79
N SER A 815 -4.55 -64.51 2.40
CA SER A 815 -5.28 -64.53 1.12
C SER A 815 -6.78 -64.32 1.32
N GLY A 816 -7.39 -63.48 0.50
CA GLY A 816 -8.83 -63.19 0.49
C GLY A 816 -9.15 -61.95 -0.35
N GLY A 817 -10.30 -61.95 -1.04
CA GLY A 817 -10.79 -60.80 -1.81
C GLY A 817 -11.24 -59.62 -0.93
N ASN A 818 -11.63 -58.48 -1.49
CA ASN A 818 -12.23 -58.30 -2.82
C ASN A 818 -11.70 -57.05 -3.57
N ILE A 819 -11.95 -56.97 -4.88
CA ILE A 819 -11.83 -55.74 -5.68
C ILE A 819 -13.18 -55.03 -5.67
N GLU A 820 -13.19 -53.73 -5.39
CA GLU A 820 -14.21 -52.78 -5.87
C GLU A 820 -13.62 -51.36 -5.85
N ASP A 821 -14.22 -50.45 -6.61
CA ASP A 821 -13.50 -49.38 -7.32
C ASP A 821 -13.03 -48.15 -6.51
N SER A 822 -12.13 -47.42 -7.16
CA SER A 822 -11.64 -46.09 -6.78
C SER A 822 -12.77 -45.04 -6.89
N ASP A 823 -12.81 -44.04 -6.00
CA ASP A 823 -12.71 -42.65 -6.47
C ASP A 823 -12.38 -41.59 -5.37
N CYS A 824 -12.22 -40.34 -5.85
CA CYS A 824 -11.69 -39.16 -5.18
C CYS A 824 -12.39 -38.67 -3.90
N GLY A 825 -11.57 -38.27 -2.90
CA GLY A 825 -11.94 -37.43 -1.76
C GLY A 825 -10.75 -37.31 -0.80
N GLY A 826 -10.47 -36.20 -0.10
CA GLY A 826 -11.30 -35.02 0.16
C GLY A 826 -11.07 -34.61 1.61
N GLY A 827 -9.99 -33.87 1.89
CA GLY A 827 -9.49 -33.71 3.27
C GLY A 827 -10.45 -32.99 4.22
N SER A 828 -10.54 -33.48 5.46
CA SER A 828 -11.34 -32.89 6.54
C SER A 828 -10.54 -32.87 7.85
N THR A 829 -9.78 -31.81 8.10
CA THR A 829 -9.12 -31.54 9.39
C THR A 829 -10.00 -30.61 10.22
N SER A 830 -10.93 -31.18 10.98
CA SER A 830 -11.69 -30.43 11.98
C SER A 830 -10.77 -29.94 13.10
N ILE A 831 -10.83 -28.64 13.40
CA ILE A 831 -10.07 -28.02 14.49
C ILE A 831 -10.65 -28.47 15.84
N SER A 832 -9.81 -28.95 16.74
CA SER A 832 -10.20 -29.32 18.11
C SER A 832 -9.51 -28.41 19.14
N ASN A 833 -10.29 -27.54 19.79
CA ASN A 833 -9.90 -26.88 21.03
C ASN A 833 -10.64 -27.54 22.20
N ASN A 834 -9.86 -28.17 23.08
CA ASN A 834 -9.95 -28.26 24.56
C ASN A 834 -11.29 -28.09 25.32
N PRO A 835 -11.39 -28.62 26.56
CA PRO A 835 -10.75 -29.81 27.13
C PRO A 835 -11.73 -30.70 27.94
N ALA A 836 -11.32 -31.91 28.33
CA ALA A 836 -12.02 -32.70 29.34
C ALA A 836 -11.03 -33.47 30.23
N THR A 837 -11.17 -33.35 31.54
CA THR A 837 -10.35 -34.03 32.56
C THR A 837 -10.89 -35.43 32.88
N HIS A 838 -9.99 -36.38 33.14
CA HIS A 838 -10.32 -37.74 33.56
C HIS A 838 -10.14 -37.94 35.07
N THR A 839 -11.21 -38.35 35.76
CA THR A 839 -11.19 -39.03 37.08
C THR A 839 -12.29 -40.10 37.07
N THR A 840 -11.97 -41.34 36.72
CA THR A 840 -11.66 -42.46 37.64
C THR A 840 -12.81 -42.85 38.60
N GLN A 841 -13.46 -44.01 38.37
CA GLN A 841 -13.35 -45.22 39.23
C GLN A 841 -14.26 -46.41 38.79
N SER A 842 -13.94 -47.59 39.34
CA SER A 842 -14.76 -48.82 39.53
C SER A 842 -15.42 -49.57 38.36
N THR A 843 -14.86 -50.75 38.09
CA THR A 843 -15.47 -52.02 37.62
C THR A 843 -16.30 -52.72 38.72
N PRO A 844 -16.93 -53.92 38.52
CA PRO A 844 -17.47 -54.59 37.31
C PRO A 844 -18.91 -55.18 37.52
N ALA A 845 -19.49 -55.88 36.52
CA ALA A 845 -19.85 -57.34 36.59
C ALA A 845 -21.11 -57.83 35.80
N SER A 846 -20.95 -59.03 35.20
CA SER A 846 -21.91 -60.15 35.05
C SER A 846 -23.15 -60.15 34.13
N SER A 847 -23.25 -61.27 33.39
CA SER A 847 -24.45 -62.07 32.98
C SER A 847 -25.43 -61.61 31.87
N LEU A 848 -25.21 -62.22 30.69
CA LEU A 848 -26.19 -62.80 29.74
C LEU A 848 -27.26 -63.71 30.42
N PRO A 849 -28.40 -64.13 29.78
CA PRO A 849 -28.53 -64.45 28.34
C PRO A 849 -29.88 -64.15 27.61
N LEU A 850 -29.91 -64.58 26.33
CA LEU A 850 -31.02 -64.81 25.36
C LEU A 850 -32.22 -65.64 25.90
N PRO A 851 -33.38 -65.81 25.20
CA PRO A 851 -33.59 -65.82 23.71
C PRO A 851 -34.89 -65.20 23.07
N GLN A 852 -34.80 -64.79 21.79
CA GLN A 852 -35.58 -65.15 20.55
C GLN A 852 -37.13 -65.48 20.59
N PRO A 853 -37.88 -65.75 19.47
CA PRO A 853 -37.65 -65.61 17.99
C PRO A 853 -38.89 -65.20 17.08
N HIS A 854 -38.70 -65.15 15.73
CA HIS A 854 -39.71 -65.34 14.62
C HIS A 854 -40.83 -64.27 14.34
N PHE A 855 -41.54 -64.18 13.18
CA PHE A 855 -41.23 -64.20 11.71
C PHE A 855 -42.44 -63.69 10.85
N THR A 856 -42.23 -62.93 9.75
CA THR A 856 -43.08 -62.71 8.52
C THR A 856 -44.52 -62.08 8.46
N SER A 857 -44.63 -61.01 7.61
CA SER A 857 -45.54 -60.76 6.44
C SER A 857 -47.04 -60.26 6.47
N ILE A 858 -47.26 -59.02 5.97
CA ILE A 858 -48.07 -58.58 4.77
C ILE A 858 -49.65 -58.44 4.76
N HIS A 859 -50.16 -57.18 4.62
CA HIS A 859 -51.39 -56.66 3.91
C HIS A 859 -52.87 -57.05 4.33
N PRO A 860 -53.98 -56.41 3.82
CA PRO A 860 -54.21 -55.08 3.16
C PRO A 860 -55.38 -54.17 3.75
N PRO A 861 -56.53 -53.74 3.09
CA PRO A 861 -56.88 -52.29 2.95
C PRO A 861 -58.39 -51.82 3.08
N MET A 862 -58.67 -50.50 2.94
CA MET A 862 -59.86 -49.80 2.35
C MET A 862 -59.72 -48.26 2.52
N GLY A 863 -60.38 -47.31 1.81
CA GLY A 863 -61.41 -47.30 0.74
C GLY A 863 -61.45 -45.93 0.01
N THR A 864 -62.48 -45.62 -0.80
CA THR A 864 -62.53 -44.49 -1.79
C THR A 864 -63.59 -43.39 -1.52
N ASP A 865 -63.49 -42.23 -2.21
CA ASP A 865 -64.51 -41.72 -3.16
C ASP A 865 -64.18 -40.29 -3.71
N ASN A 866 -64.74 -39.91 -4.87
CA ASN A 866 -64.49 -38.61 -5.55
C ASN A 866 -65.52 -38.31 -6.68
N PRO A 867 -65.95 -37.06 -6.92
CA PRO A 867 -65.72 -36.34 -8.20
C PRO A 867 -65.61 -34.79 -8.03
N VAL A 868 -65.47 -33.88 -9.02
CA VAL A 868 -65.66 -33.83 -10.49
C VAL A 868 -64.59 -32.90 -11.14
N GLY A 869 -64.48 -32.83 -12.49
CA GLY A 869 -63.66 -31.85 -13.25
C GLY A 869 -64.42 -30.59 -13.74
N PRO A 870 -63.85 -29.73 -14.63
CA PRO A 870 -62.82 -30.04 -15.63
C PRO A 870 -61.54 -29.17 -15.65
N THR A 871 -60.57 -29.66 -16.45
CA THR A 871 -59.22 -29.15 -16.84
C THR A 871 -59.28 -28.06 -17.95
N PRO A 872 -58.18 -27.34 -18.39
CA PRO A 872 -56.79 -27.86 -18.55
C PRO A 872 -55.51 -26.96 -18.56
N THR A 873 -54.37 -27.63 -18.29
CA THR A 873 -53.01 -27.52 -18.91
C THR A 873 -52.00 -26.37 -18.63
N TRP A 874 -50.71 -26.78 -18.77
CA TRP A 874 -49.43 -26.03 -18.91
C TRP A 874 -48.64 -25.72 -17.61
N PRO A 875 -47.29 -25.61 -17.66
CA PRO A 875 -46.45 -26.42 -16.76
C PRO A 875 -45.54 -25.62 -15.81
N HIS A 876 -45.10 -26.28 -14.73
CA HIS A 876 -44.13 -25.72 -13.80
C HIS A 876 -42.67 -25.89 -14.27
N HIS A 877 -42.01 -24.77 -14.53
CA HIS A 877 -40.56 -24.63 -14.26
C HIS A 877 -40.37 -24.13 -12.81
N PRO A 878 -39.41 -24.66 -12.03
CA PRO A 878 -39.10 -24.13 -10.71
C PRO A 878 -38.24 -22.86 -10.82
N GLN A 879 -38.76 -21.72 -10.36
CA GLN A 879 -37.96 -20.53 -10.03
C GLN A 879 -37.71 -20.50 -8.51
N PRO A 880 -36.49 -20.24 -8.04
CA PRO A 880 -36.21 -20.00 -6.62
C PRO A 880 -36.67 -18.58 -6.21
N LEU A 881 -37.17 -18.46 -4.99
CA LEU A 881 -37.60 -17.19 -4.40
C LEU A 881 -36.39 -16.31 -4.02
N PRO A 882 -36.39 -15.00 -4.30
CA PRO A 882 -35.41 -14.07 -3.74
C PRO A 882 -35.73 -13.80 -2.27
N LEU A 883 -34.83 -14.19 -1.36
CA LEU A 883 -34.89 -13.76 0.05
C LEU A 883 -34.03 -12.51 0.21
N ALA A 884 -34.65 -11.36 0.46
CA ALA A 884 -33.96 -10.08 0.62
C ALA A 884 -34.37 -9.42 1.94
N LEU A 885 -33.39 -9.24 2.84
CA LEU A 885 -33.31 -8.19 3.86
C LEU A 885 -32.05 -8.42 4.73
N LEU A 886 -30.95 -7.74 4.39
CA LEU A 886 -29.81 -7.36 5.24
C LEU A 886 -28.78 -6.63 4.36
N SER A 887 -28.03 -5.67 4.93
CA SER A 887 -26.96 -4.88 4.27
C SER A 887 -27.40 -3.93 3.14
N GLN A 888 -27.73 -2.68 3.50
CA GLN A 888 -27.57 -1.49 2.65
C GLN A 888 -27.23 -0.26 3.51
N SER A 889 -26.02 0.28 3.37
CA SER A 889 -25.64 1.59 3.93
C SER A 889 -24.33 2.10 3.32
N GLU A 890 -24.33 2.47 2.03
CA GLU A 890 -23.24 3.23 1.43
C GLU A 890 -23.77 4.19 0.34
N GLY A 891 -23.12 5.35 0.21
CA GLY A 891 -23.73 6.54 -0.41
C GLY A 891 -23.84 6.48 -1.95
N ARG A 892 -25.04 6.69 -2.47
CA ARG A 892 -25.29 6.85 -3.91
C ARG A 892 -25.26 8.33 -4.28
N MET A 893 -24.20 8.80 -4.94
CA MET A 893 -24.12 10.19 -5.42
C MET A 893 -25.21 10.52 -6.47
N ASP A 894 -25.61 11.79 -6.48
CA ASP A 894 -26.80 12.27 -7.18
C ASP A 894 -26.73 12.21 -8.71
N ALA A 895 -27.73 11.57 -9.31
CA ALA A 895 -28.00 11.61 -10.74
C ALA A 895 -29.51 11.39 -11.02
N GLY A 896 -30.35 12.41 -10.77
CA GLY A 896 -31.77 12.33 -11.16
C GLY A 896 -32.70 13.41 -10.59
N LEU A 897 -32.73 14.60 -11.21
CA LEU A 897 -33.70 15.65 -10.85
C LEU A 897 -34.33 16.39 -12.04
N VAL A 898 -34.57 15.71 -13.18
CA VAL A 898 -35.50 16.18 -14.23
C VAL A 898 -36.22 15.00 -14.93
N THR A 899 -37.34 14.51 -14.38
CA THR A 899 -38.27 13.61 -15.12
C THR A 899 -39.69 13.56 -14.54
N SER A 900 -40.44 14.67 -14.59
CA SER A 900 -41.92 14.58 -14.53
C SER A 900 -42.66 15.73 -15.23
N LEU A 901 -43.05 15.51 -16.49
CA LEU A 901 -44.31 16.01 -17.06
C LEU A 901 -44.59 15.31 -18.41
N HIS A 902 -45.87 15.20 -18.77
CA HIS A 902 -46.38 14.33 -19.85
C HIS A 902 -46.79 15.11 -21.11
N ARG A 903 -46.85 14.38 -22.26
CA ARG A 903 -47.50 14.74 -23.55
C ARG A 903 -46.74 15.81 -24.38
N THR A 904 -46.80 15.85 -25.73
CA THR A 904 -47.61 15.09 -26.73
C THR A 904 -46.92 14.97 -28.10
N SER A 905 -47.44 14.07 -28.95
CA SER A 905 -47.50 14.14 -30.45
C SER A 905 -46.23 14.27 -31.32
N SER A 906 -45.81 13.14 -31.89
CA SER A 906 -45.63 12.85 -33.34
C SER A 906 -45.03 13.88 -34.32
N ILE A 907 -44.03 13.43 -35.12
CA ILE A 907 -44.05 13.39 -36.61
C ILE A 907 -42.88 12.52 -37.14
N GLN A 908 -43.02 11.90 -38.31
CA GLN A 908 -41.97 11.11 -38.99
C GLN A 908 -41.22 11.97 -40.03
N GLY A 909 -39.89 11.82 -40.17
CA GLY A 909 -39.11 12.66 -41.11
C GLY A 909 -37.64 12.27 -41.34
N LEU A 910 -37.43 11.18 -42.09
CA LEU A 910 -36.30 10.84 -42.96
C LEU A 910 -34.97 11.66 -42.97
N LEU A 911 -33.83 10.92 -43.02
CA LEU A 911 -32.57 11.24 -43.74
C LEU A 911 -31.63 12.35 -43.21
N GLY A 912 -30.34 12.03 -42.98
CA GLY A 912 -29.25 13.04 -43.06
C GLY A 912 -27.98 12.86 -42.20
N GLN A 913 -26.98 12.17 -42.77
CA GLN A 913 -25.51 12.38 -42.60
C GLN A 913 -24.89 12.74 -41.22
N HIS A 914 -23.97 11.87 -40.80
CA HIS A 914 -22.90 12.13 -39.82
C HIS A 914 -22.01 13.31 -40.27
N LEU A 915 -21.70 14.25 -39.37
CA LEU A 915 -20.58 15.19 -39.50
C LEU A 915 -19.87 15.33 -38.14
N SER A 916 -18.54 15.44 -38.15
CA SER A 916 -17.75 15.57 -36.93
C SER A 916 -17.60 17.03 -36.51
N SER A 917 -17.60 17.27 -35.20
CA SER A 917 -17.12 18.53 -34.63
C SER A 917 -16.47 18.29 -33.27
N SER A 918 -15.15 18.41 -33.24
CA SER A 918 -14.40 18.66 -32.01
C SER A 918 -14.61 20.12 -31.56
N GLN A 919 -14.11 20.45 -30.35
CA GLN A 919 -14.21 21.73 -29.66
C GLN A 919 -15.58 21.99 -29.00
N LEU A 920 -15.55 22.21 -27.68
CA LEU A 920 -16.17 23.38 -27.03
C LEU A 920 -15.59 23.53 -25.62
N SER A 921 -14.68 24.48 -25.45
CA SER A 921 -14.19 24.94 -24.15
C SER A 921 -14.97 26.19 -23.73
N PHE A 922 -15.67 26.15 -22.60
CA PHE A 922 -16.42 27.31 -22.09
C PHE A 922 -15.79 27.89 -20.83
N SER A 923 -15.22 29.09 -20.96
CA SER A 923 -15.00 30.01 -19.84
C SER A 923 -16.26 30.84 -19.65
N SER A 924 -16.90 30.77 -18.48
CA SER A 924 -18.17 31.45 -18.22
C SER A 924 -17.96 32.87 -17.66
N SER A 925 -18.21 33.89 -18.47
CA SER A 925 -18.45 35.26 -18.01
C SER A 925 -19.83 35.72 -18.50
N VAL A 926 -20.75 35.94 -17.55
CA VAL A 926 -22.15 36.25 -17.85
C VAL A 926 -22.33 37.75 -18.07
N ALA A 927 -22.88 38.12 -19.23
CA ALA A 927 -23.32 39.48 -19.55
C ALA A 927 -24.74 39.44 -20.13
N MET A 928 -25.64 40.26 -19.59
CA MET A 928 -27.07 40.30 -19.99
C MET A 928 -27.33 41.27 -21.15
N PRO A 929 -28.36 41.01 -21.99
CA PRO A 929 -28.71 41.87 -23.12
C PRO A 929 -29.48 43.15 -22.71
N PRO A 930 -29.59 44.18 -23.59
CA PRO A 930 -29.99 45.53 -23.19
C PRO A 930 -31.40 46.00 -23.66
N LEU A 931 -31.80 47.18 -23.13
CA LEU A 931 -32.89 48.10 -23.53
C LEU A 931 -34.35 47.72 -23.16
N PRO A 932 -35.29 48.71 -23.02
CA PRO A 932 -35.16 50.17 -23.06
C PRO A 932 -35.54 50.91 -21.73
N GLY A 933 -35.35 52.24 -21.67
CA GLY A 933 -35.83 53.13 -20.57
C GLY A 933 -37.24 53.72 -20.81
N PRO A 934 -37.69 54.83 -20.14
CA PRO A 934 -36.90 55.86 -19.42
C PRO A 934 -37.51 56.35 -18.06
N GLU A 935 -37.14 57.58 -17.61
CA GLU A 935 -37.78 58.48 -16.60
C GLU A 935 -37.25 58.55 -15.13
N ARG A 936 -36.53 59.65 -14.84
CA ARG A 936 -36.47 60.53 -13.63
C ARG A 936 -36.75 59.98 -12.20
N PHE A 937 -35.79 60.16 -11.26
CA PHE A 937 -35.68 61.33 -10.34
C PHE A 937 -34.54 61.19 -9.28
N CYS A 938 -33.99 62.32 -8.83
CA CYS A 938 -33.15 62.54 -7.62
C CYS A 938 -33.90 63.54 -6.68
N PRO A 939 -33.49 63.86 -5.42
CA PRO A 939 -32.25 63.58 -4.66
C PRO A 939 -32.51 62.75 -3.35
N GLY A 940 -31.60 62.47 -2.42
CA GLY A 940 -30.18 62.85 -2.19
C GLY A 940 -29.98 63.70 -0.93
N PHE A 941 -28.90 63.50 -0.15
CA PHE A 941 -28.42 64.42 0.91
C PHE A 941 -26.93 64.19 1.27
N LEU A 942 -26.32 65.09 2.04
CA LEU A 942 -24.87 65.20 2.31
C LEU A 942 -24.53 65.42 3.80
N ASP A 943 -23.25 65.18 4.11
CA ASP A 943 -22.40 65.86 5.12
C ASP A 943 -22.48 65.46 6.61
N GLY A 944 -21.42 65.81 7.36
CA GLY A 944 -21.31 65.74 8.84
C GLY A 944 -20.16 64.89 9.38
N GLY A 945 -19.00 65.49 9.68
CA GLY A 945 -17.82 64.77 10.22
C GLY A 945 -17.00 65.48 11.31
N HIS A 946 -15.86 64.85 11.66
CA HIS A 946 -14.72 65.33 12.48
C HIS A 946 -14.83 65.45 14.01
N ARG A 947 -13.98 64.68 14.72
CA ARG A 947 -12.81 65.12 15.57
C ARG A 947 -12.22 63.91 16.35
N GLY A 948 -10.90 63.76 16.58
CA GLY A 948 -9.73 64.44 15.99
C GLY A 948 -8.43 64.33 16.83
N SER A 949 -7.25 64.37 16.18
CA SER A 949 -5.86 64.42 16.75
C SER A 949 -5.33 63.11 17.40
N GLY A 950 -4.06 62.69 17.27
CA GLY A 950 -2.85 63.17 16.55
C GLY A 950 -1.71 62.11 16.66
N ARG A 951 -0.47 62.27 16.15
CA ARG A 951 0.22 63.39 15.49
C ARG A 951 1.52 62.95 14.74
N THR A 952 1.72 63.41 13.49
CA THR A 952 3.01 63.72 12.79
C THR A 952 4.16 62.68 12.63
N GLY A 953 4.62 62.45 11.38
CA GLY A 953 5.96 61.87 11.06
C GLY A 953 6.26 61.61 9.55
N LEU A 954 7.03 62.50 8.90
CA LEU A 954 7.47 62.54 7.47
C LEU A 954 8.30 61.30 7.02
N GLY A 955 8.52 60.96 5.72
CA GLY A 955 8.05 61.51 4.43
C GLY A 955 8.99 61.20 3.22
N HIS A 956 8.48 61.22 1.97
CA HIS A 956 9.16 61.01 0.66
C HIS A 956 9.72 59.59 0.32
N GLY A 957 9.73 59.13 -0.95
CA GLY A 957 9.05 59.66 -2.16
C GLY A 957 9.49 59.06 -3.51
N MET A 958 8.65 59.27 -4.55
CA MET A 958 8.87 59.12 -6.01
C MET A 958 8.95 57.71 -6.65
N GLY A 959 8.20 57.55 -7.75
CA GLY A 959 8.20 56.38 -8.67
C GLY A 959 6.98 56.45 -9.61
N GLN A 960 7.18 56.63 -10.92
CA GLN A 960 6.10 56.96 -11.87
C GLN A 960 5.36 55.72 -12.40
N GLY A 961 4.04 55.86 -12.64
CA GLY A 961 3.26 54.96 -13.51
C GLY A 961 3.07 55.56 -14.91
N SER A 962 2.84 54.70 -15.91
CA SER A 962 2.62 55.08 -17.32
C SER A 962 1.18 54.79 -17.77
N GLY A 963 0.68 55.61 -18.71
CA GLY A 963 -0.65 55.47 -19.29
C GLY A 963 -0.66 54.77 -20.67
N LEU A 964 -1.86 54.41 -21.09
CA LEU A 964 -2.27 53.97 -22.44
C LEU A 964 -1.95 55.04 -23.52
N PRO A 965 -1.81 54.72 -24.84
CA PRO A 965 -2.73 53.82 -25.57
C PRO A 965 -2.15 52.92 -26.70
N TYR A 966 -3.06 52.11 -27.26
CA TYR A 966 -3.16 51.56 -28.65
C TYR A 966 -2.02 51.91 -29.63
N GLU A 967 -1.40 50.98 -30.38
CA GLU A 967 -1.98 50.19 -31.48
C GLU A 967 -1.01 49.05 -31.91
N GLY A 968 -1.43 48.04 -32.69
CA GLY A 968 -0.70 46.76 -32.84
C GLY A 968 -0.05 46.47 -34.20
N LEU A 969 0.89 45.51 -34.25
CA LEU A 969 1.41 44.88 -35.49
C LEU A 969 2.05 43.49 -35.23
N TYR A 970 2.11 42.65 -36.27
CA TYR A 970 2.65 41.27 -36.22
C TYR A 970 4.19 41.23 -36.18
N GLY A 971 4.76 40.26 -35.45
CA GLY A 971 6.20 39.99 -35.42
C GLY A 971 6.55 38.49 -35.46
N LYS A 972 6.80 37.94 -36.66
CA LYS A 972 7.34 36.59 -36.84
C LYS A 972 8.85 36.58 -36.63
N TRP A 973 9.39 35.55 -35.99
CA TRP A 973 10.81 35.19 -36.10
C TRP A 973 10.97 33.91 -36.92
N SER A 974 11.52 34.05 -38.12
CA SER A 974 11.78 32.97 -39.06
C SER A 974 13.27 32.69 -39.18
N LEU A 975 13.69 31.46 -38.90
CA LEU A 975 15.02 30.98 -39.32
C LEU A 975 14.99 30.76 -40.84
N SER A 976 15.77 31.57 -41.56
CA SER A 976 15.97 31.43 -43.00
C SER A 976 17.25 30.64 -43.29
N GLY A 977 17.27 29.93 -44.42
CA GLY A 977 18.49 29.35 -44.96
C GLY A 977 18.33 28.83 -46.39
N ARG A 978 19.49 28.53 -47.01
CA ARG A 978 19.73 27.72 -48.23
C ARG A 978 20.06 28.48 -49.54
N LYS A 979 21.13 28.01 -50.23
CA LYS A 979 21.69 28.42 -51.55
C LYS A 979 22.29 29.84 -51.60
N GLY A 980 23.44 30.12 -52.23
CA GLY A 980 24.53 29.28 -52.73
C GLY A 980 24.53 28.97 -54.23
N PHE A 981 25.49 29.54 -54.99
CA PHE A 981 26.10 29.01 -56.23
C PHE A 981 27.35 29.84 -56.67
N ASN A 982 28.40 29.18 -57.19
CA ASN A 982 29.61 29.64 -57.93
C ASN A 982 30.52 30.80 -57.43
N GLY A 983 31.85 30.63 -57.62
CA GLY A 983 32.93 31.63 -57.50
C GLY A 983 33.46 32.09 -58.88
N PRO A 984 34.78 32.33 -59.12
CA PRO A 984 35.97 32.03 -58.29
C PRO A 984 37.07 33.16 -58.29
N ALA A 985 38.34 32.78 -58.06
CA ALA A 985 39.61 33.51 -58.29
C ALA A 985 40.13 34.49 -57.20
N ALA A 986 41.43 34.84 -57.29
CA ALA A 986 42.25 35.42 -56.21
C ALA A 986 43.43 36.29 -56.70
N ALA A 987 44.05 37.04 -55.79
CA ALA A 987 45.38 37.67 -55.80
C ALA A 987 45.78 37.87 -54.31
N GLU A 988 47.01 37.68 -53.81
CA GLU A 988 48.30 38.29 -54.17
C GLU A 988 48.29 39.83 -54.06
N SER A 989 49.19 40.57 -53.40
CA SER A 989 50.15 40.40 -52.29
C SER A 989 51.19 41.52 -52.46
N ASP A 990 51.50 42.36 -51.46
CA ASP A 990 52.65 43.29 -51.52
C ASP A 990 53.08 43.81 -50.13
N THR A 991 54.24 44.48 -50.01
CA THR A 991 55.06 44.48 -48.77
C THR A 991 55.64 45.82 -48.24
N LEU A 992 55.61 46.00 -46.90
CA LEU A 992 56.65 46.62 -46.02
C LEU A 992 56.97 48.15 -46.21
N PRO A 993 57.85 48.84 -45.42
CA PRO A 993 58.77 48.39 -44.33
C PRO A 993 58.89 49.22 -43.01
N GLU A 994 59.44 48.57 -41.95
CA GLU A 994 60.42 49.04 -40.92
C GLU A 994 60.16 50.27 -39.98
N PRO A 995 60.96 50.50 -38.89
CA PRO A 995 62.19 49.82 -38.40
C PRO A 995 62.19 49.28 -36.93
N SER A 996 63.35 48.72 -36.53
CA SER A 996 63.69 47.97 -35.29
C SER A 996 64.58 48.80 -34.31
N PRO A 997 65.33 48.25 -33.29
CA PRO A 997 65.46 46.90 -32.69
C PRO A 997 65.15 46.90 -31.15
N THR A 998 65.52 46.00 -30.22
CA THR A 998 66.44 44.83 -30.02
C THR A 998 65.84 43.97 -28.83
N GLN A 999 66.35 42.89 -28.19
CA GLN A 999 67.60 42.07 -28.14
C GLN A 999 67.27 40.63 -27.63
N ASP A 1000 68.27 39.83 -27.19
CA ASP A 1000 68.26 38.36 -26.95
C ASP A 1000 69.45 37.95 -26.01
N PRO A 1001 69.74 36.68 -25.56
CA PRO A 1001 68.99 35.39 -25.57
C PRO A 1001 69.18 34.43 -24.32
N LEU A 1002 68.74 33.15 -24.44
CA LEU A 1002 69.19 31.86 -23.78
C LEU A 1002 68.78 31.41 -22.33
N GLY A 1003 68.57 30.08 -22.11
CA GLY A 1003 69.17 29.40 -20.91
C GLY A 1003 68.47 28.34 -19.98
N VAL A 1004 67.82 27.26 -20.49
CA VAL A 1004 67.65 25.85 -19.94
C VAL A 1004 67.96 25.44 -18.44
N THR A 1005 67.19 24.44 -17.91
CA THR A 1005 67.47 23.37 -16.86
C THR A 1005 67.05 23.41 -15.34
N GLN A 1006 66.26 22.38 -14.93
CA GLN A 1006 66.34 21.44 -13.75
C GLN A 1006 66.17 21.78 -12.23
N SER A 1007 65.05 21.27 -11.66
CA SER A 1007 64.85 20.31 -10.51
C SER A 1007 65.30 20.52 -9.02
N THR A 1008 64.54 19.86 -8.10
CA THR A 1008 64.89 19.34 -6.73
C THR A 1008 65.17 20.34 -5.57
N GLU A 1009 64.89 20.11 -4.27
CA GLU A 1009 64.04 19.15 -3.51
C GLU A 1009 63.90 19.61 -2.00
N THR A 1010 63.12 18.87 -1.18
CA THR A 1010 63.19 18.72 0.31
C THR A 1010 62.63 19.77 1.33
N THR A 1011 62.08 19.18 2.41
CA THR A 1011 61.51 19.63 3.72
C THR A 1011 62.61 19.89 4.79
N PRO A 1012 62.42 20.01 6.16
CA PRO A 1012 61.22 19.94 7.05
C PRO A 1012 61.13 20.92 8.31
N LEU A 1013 60.00 20.83 9.05
CA LEU A 1013 59.80 20.85 10.55
C LEU A 1013 60.26 22.01 11.49
N THR A 1014 59.32 22.51 12.32
CA THR A 1014 59.31 22.74 13.81
C THR A 1014 58.05 23.59 14.17
N ALA A 1015 57.26 23.50 15.26
CA ALA A 1015 57.31 22.96 16.64
C ALA A 1015 57.55 24.03 17.74
N GLY A 1016 56.54 24.33 18.58
CA GLY A 1016 56.66 25.21 19.76
C GLY A 1016 55.35 25.70 20.42
N ASP A 1017 55.10 25.24 21.66
CA ASP A 1017 54.09 25.69 22.66
C ASP A 1017 54.73 26.72 23.64
N PRO A 1018 54.12 27.24 24.76
CA PRO A 1018 52.71 27.32 25.20
C PRO A 1018 52.32 28.71 25.84
N LEU A 1019 51.15 28.81 26.51
CA LEU A 1019 50.81 29.54 27.78
C LEU A 1019 49.52 30.40 27.81
N SER A 1020 48.91 30.51 29.00
CA SER A 1020 47.58 31.07 29.32
C SER A 1020 47.66 32.27 30.31
N PRO A 1021 46.58 33.08 30.55
CA PRO A 1021 45.47 32.68 31.44
C PRO A 1021 44.05 33.21 31.08
N ALA A 1022 43.06 32.86 31.92
CA ALA A 1022 41.60 33.12 31.82
C ALA A 1022 41.18 34.47 32.49
N PRO A 1023 39.88 34.86 32.73
CA PRO A 1023 38.60 34.11 32.65
C PRO A 1023 37.35 34.85 32.08
N ARG A 1024 36.15 34.22 32.23
CA ARG A 1024 34.76 34.75 32.08
C ARG A 1024 34.26 35.04 30.65
N GLU A 1025 32.95 34.97 30.35
CA GLU A 1025 31.79 34.20 30.88
C GLU A 1025 30.69 34.23 29.78
N GLU A 1026 29.82 33.21 29.72
CA GLU A 1026 28.57 33.09 28.91
C GLU A 1026 28.38 33.91 27.59
N THR A 1027 28.34 33.22 26.44
CA THR A 1027 27.28 33.43 25.42
C THR A 1027 27.19 32.24 24.45
N THR A 1028 25.98 31.96 23.94
CA THR A 1028 25.71 30.86 23.01
C THR A 1028 25.65 31.32 21.55
N GLU A 1029 26.63 30.92 20.73
CA GLU A 1029 26.46 30.86 19.26
C GLU A 1029 27.05 29.56 18.70
N LEU A 1030 26.41 29.03 17.65
CA LEU A 1030 26.78 27.77 16.98
C LEU A 1030 27.52 28.07 15.67
N PRO A 1031 28.82 27.74 15.53
CA PRO A 1031 29.48 27.75 14.24
C PRO A 1031 29.06 26.50 13.43
N LEU A 1032 28.45 26.74 12.28
CA LEU A 1032 28.30 25.75 11.21
C LEU A 1032 29.56 25.73 10.33
N LEU A 1033 29.78 24.61 9.63
CA LEU A 1033 30.90 24.30 8.73
C LEU A 1033 32.27 24.05 9.37
N GLU A 1034 32.62 22.76 9.46
CA GLU A 1034 33.86 22.24 8.87
C GLU A 1034 33.70 20.71 8.65
N HIS A 1035 34.74 20.04 8.13
CA HIS A 1035 34.75 18.60 7.75
C HIS A 1035 33.92 18.23 6.51
N LEU A 1036 34.40 18.71 5.36
CA LEU A 1036 34.40 17.95 4.11
C LEU A 1036 35.84 17.53 3.81
N ASP A 1037 36.14 16.24 3.96
CA ASP A 1037 37.24 15.47 3.34
C ASP A 1037 36.90 13.97 3.46
#